data_AF-R5CLJ2-F1
#
_entry.id   AF-R5CLJ2-F1
#
_cell.length_a   1.000
_cell.length_b   1.000
_cell.length_c   1.000
_cell.angle_alpha   90.00
_cell.angle_beta   90.00
_cell.angle_gamma   90.00
#
_symmetry.space_group_name_H-M   'P 1'
#
loop_
_entity.id
_entity.type
_entity.pdbx_description
1 polymer ?
#
loop_
_entity_poly.entity_id
_entity_poly.type
_entity_poly.pdbx_seq_one_letter_code
_entity_poly.pdbx_strand_id
1 'polypeptide(L)'
;MKRNFILTGMAFMIAGFFTCSTVAEAASWTYPDDMADLPYYEGLGTEESPYLINSAQQLADLAWHVNNGSSYEGVYFALTADIDLNPGFTFGTDGTVEGDGEPQAWVPIGHDWRYNMWFQGNFDGNGHTISGLYLDMTYLNNGLFGAVRNGVISNLNVKNSLAKGDVLTEDCNSVGFVVGWMETGKIDNCHNYGCSIYRDALSFTPDPFAFETFAGGIAGQLSYSSVNGCSNTGNIKCESVETGYIISTTSTGGIVGYIEGYEGCSVSDCKNSGNVYCSGMAGGIAGYMSIGGCSAARLSNEGEINGVFQSGGIIGYGEVAMLSECSNSGLVTSHDGSVIGGIAGRLSVHDSMSQCENTGRIIYDGKSTSGNKAAGLVADFMAGNATISECRNEAPVSGCGTLGGLFAYCDNGILKIETCYNAGEISLASCDEVLSQENLGGLIGNGIGCNEIKISDSYNVGNVTGGRNCTACGFGNIDVRQMDNCYNKGNITGSYAYGLIAGTADTLTYCYNEGDVYGLEEEYYSSEANAAGLVNVMAGKMLNCHNSGNVSTEKSYIYSPDFCHTAGLCLSLYNSDVEQCYNIGDVAGHFNSGGLFGVMATSSVSNCYNAGKVTGDKVTGGIAAIYDCNGNEADVIANTFSYGDVALASQESPDAKTGMFIGQIKTSGFTGENASLAVTNCYYKDTTGGLIPGVYQNDCADLSGLSACTEDDFASGRICVLLNGTQDPTPWGQDVGTDAYPLLNGKGNPDDVGIRLPESFTPESLEGQPVYDLQGCRVNAPLTSLHGIYIVGGRKVLLP
;
A
#
# COMPACT_ATOMS: atom_id res chain seq x y z
N MET A 1 -2.31 -101.25 52.04
CA MET A 1 -3.03 -101.98 50.97
C MET A 1 -3.18 -101.02 49.77
N LYS A 2 -3.28 -101.51 48.52
CA LYS A 2 -3.55 -100.70 47.28
C LYS A 2 -4.91 -99.97 47.42
N ARG A 3 -5.27 -98.79 46.86
CA ARG A 3 -4.77 -97.67 45.99
C ARG A 3 -5.52 -96.38 46.51
N ASN A 4 -5.33 -95.10 46.15
CA ASN A 4 -4.45 -94.22 45.35
C ASN A 4 -4.46 -92.81 46.09
N PHE A 5 -4.00 -91.59 45.70
CA PHE A 5 -3.65 -90.84 44.47
C PHE A 5 -4.83 -90.28 43.61
N ILE A 6 -4.85 -89.07 43.03
CA ILE A 6 -3.86 -87.95 42.90
C ILE A 6 -4.45 -86.61 43.43
N LEU A 7 -3.55 -85.65 43.70
CA LEU A 7 -3.73 -84.24 44.11
C LEU A 7 -4.62 -83.41 43.14
N THR A 8 -5.10 -82.22 43.49
CA THR A 8 -4.30 -80.97 43.59
C THR A 8 -4.24 -80.33 44.99
N GLY A 9 -3.21 -79.51 45.24
CA GLY A 9 -2.84 -79.02 46.58
C GLY A 9 -3.27 -77.58 46.89
N MET A 10 -3.14 -77.20 48.17
CA MET A 10 -3.58 -75.91 48.72
C MET A 10 -2.50 -75.37 49.69
N ALA A 11 -1.92 -74.19 49.41
CA ALA A 11 -0.99 -73.51 50.32
C ALA A 11 -0.85 -72.00 50.02
N PHE A 12 -1.29 -71.18 50.99
CA PHE A 12 -0.93 -69.78 51.31
C PHE A 12 -0.02 -68.95 50.37
N MET A 13 -0.47 -67.73 50.07
CA MET A 13 0.28 -66.52 50.44
C MET A 13 -0.66 -65.32 50.74
N ILE A 14 -0.10 -64.16 51.10
CA ILE A 14 -0.79 -63.00 51.72
C ILE A 14 -0.69 -61.76 50.81
N ALA A 15 -1.62 -60.81 51.01
CA ALA A 15 -1.66 -59.41 50.59
C ALA A 15 -2.67 -59.08 49.47
N GLY A 16 -3.24 -57.87 49.55
CA GLY A 16 -4.30 -57.39 48.64
C GLY A 16 -5.35 -56.54 49.37
N PHE A 17 -5.02 -55.29 49.72
CA PHE A 17 -6.05 -54.30 50.06
C PHE A 17 -6.78 -53.92 48.76
N PHE A 18 -7.98 -54.47 48.55
CA PHE A 18 -8.92 -53.91 47.58
C PHE A 18 -9.79 -52.87 48.28
N THR A 19 -9.22 -51.68 48.49
CA THR A 19 -10.03 -50.47 48.49
C THR A 19 -10.62 -50.34 47.10
N CYS A 20 -11.94 -50.50 46.96
CA CYS A 20 -12.64 -50.13 45.74
C CYS A 20 -12.57 -48.61 45.60
N SER A 21 -11.52 -48.12 44.95
CA SER A 21 -11.48 -46.76 44.44
C SER A 21 -12.52 -46.67 43.33
N THR A 22 -13.66 -46.07 43.65
CA THR A 22 -14.55 -45.52 42.63
C THR A 22 -13.72 -44.50 41.84
N VAL A 23 -13.25 -44.92 40.66
CA VAL A 23 -12.82 -43.98 39.63
C VAL A 23 -14.01 -43.06 39.39
N ALA A 24 -13.79 -41.75 39.38
CA ALA A 24 -14.85 -40.84 38.96
C ALA A 24 -15.11 -41.13 37.49
N GLU A 25 -16.34 -41.49 37.14
CA GLU A 25 -16.74 -41.57 35.73
C GLU A 25 -16.58 -40.17 35.15
N ALA A 26 -15.60 -40.00 34.26
CA ALA A 26 -15.56 -38.83 33.37
C ALA A 26 -16.89 -38.81 32.62
N ALA A 27 -17.49 -37.63 32.45
CA ALA A 27 -18.88 -37.50 32.04
C ALA A 27 -19.06 -37.83 30.54
N SER A 28 -19.09 -39.12 30.22
CA SER A 28 -19.26 -39.65 28.88
C SER A 28 -20.71 -39.43 28.42
N TRP A 29 -20.89 -38.41 27.57
CA TRP A 29 -21.99 -38.39 26.61
C TRP A 29 -21.78 -39.52 25.59
N THR A 30 -22.86 -40.12 25.11
CA THR A 30 -22.82 -41.29 24.22
C THR A 30 -23.84 -41.14 23.10
N TYR A 31 -23.47 -41.51 21.87
CA TYR A 31 -24.43 -41.55 20.77
C TYR A 31 -25.35 -42.79 20.89
N PRO A 32 -26.67 -42.63 20.70
CA PRO A 32 -27.62 -43.75 20.69
C PRO A 32 -27.35 -44.82 19.61
N ASP A 33 -27.41 -46.09 20.00
CA ASP A 33 -27.41 -47.26 19.09
C ASP A 33 -28.75 -47.43 18.34
N ASP A 34 -29.85 -46.99 18.96
CA ASP A 34 -31.24 -47.10 18.52
C ASP A 34 -31.93 -45.72 18.57
N MET A 35 -33.15 -45.60 18.03
CA MET A 35 -33.88 -44.33 17.96
C MET A 35 -34.10 -43.67 19.33
N ALA A 36 -33.49 -42.51 19.54
CA ALA A 36 -33.72 -41.68 20.72
C ALA A 36 -35.13 -41.06 20.74
N ASP A 37 -35.73 -40.97 21.94
CA ASP A 37 -36.83 -40.05 22.22
C ASP A 37 -36.30 -38.60 22.12
N LEU A 38 -37.15 -37.65 21.70
CA LEU A 38 -36.77 -36.24 21.58
C LEU A 38 -36.25 -35.70 22.94
N PRO A 39 -34.98 -35.24 23.04
CA PRO A 39 -34.27 -35.02 24.31
C PRO A 39 -34.60 -33.68 25.00
N TYR A 40 -35.51 -32.89 24.42
CA TYR A 40 -35.85 -31.53 24.84
C TYR A 40 -37.17 -31.54 25.63
N TYR A 41 -37.06 -31.75 26.94
CA TYR A 41 -38.20 -31.73 27.86
C TYR A 41 -38.70 -30.31 28.19
N GLU A 42 -37.95 -29.29 27.79
CA GLU A 42 -38.24 -27.87 28.00
C GLU A 42 -38.09 -27.09 26.68
N GLY A 43 -39.05 -26.18 26.43
CA GLY A 43 -39.20 -25.49 25.15
C GLY A 43 -40.26 -26.10 24.22
N LEU A 44 -40.60 -25.38 23.15
CA LEU A 44 -41.48 -25.83 22.06
C LEU A 44 -40.78 -25.82 20.69
N GLY A 45 -39.50 -25.43 20.64
CA GLY A 45 -38.75 -25.26 19.40
C GLY A 45 -39.12 -24.01 18.59
N THR A 46 -39.84 -23.05 19.18
CA THR A 46 -40.26 -21.80 18.53
C THR A 46 -39.39 -20.63 18.96
N GLU A 47 -39.40 -19.53 18.21
CA GLU A 47 -38.64 -18.31 18.52
C GLU A 47 -38.93 -17.77 19.95
N GLU A 48 -40.21 -17.76 20.36
CA GLU A 48 -40.63 -17.36 21.73
C GLU A 48 -40.38 -18.45 22.80
N SER A 49 -40.03 -19.67 22.40
CA SER A 49 -39.87 -20.83 23.30
C SER A 49 -38.93 -21.87 22.69
N PRO A 50 -37.61 -21.57 22.59
CA PRO A 50 -36.63 -22.47 22.02
C PRO A 50 -36.48 -23.74 22.86
N TYR A 51 -36.05 -24.84 22.24
CA TYR A 51 -35.64 -26.04 22.97
C TYR A 51 -34.39 -25.76 23.81
N LEU A 52 -34.46 -26.06 25.11
CA LEU A 52 -33.42 -25.69 26.06
C LEU A 52 -32.39 -26.83 26.24
N ILE A 53 -31.11 -26.48 26.09
CA ILE A 53 -29.97 -27.40 26.22
C ILE A 53 -29.14 -26.96 27.43
N ASN A 54 -28.81 -27.90 28.31
CA ASN A 54 -28.02 -27.67 29.53
C ASN A 54 -26.94 -28.74 29.80
N SER A 55 -26.76 -29.71 28.88
CA SER A 55 -25.86 -30.84 29.10
C SER A 55 -25.25 -31.36 27.80
N ALA A 56 -24.06 -31.98 27.92
CA ALA A 56 -23.34 -32.57 26.79
C ALA A 56 -24.15 -33.68 26.09
N GLN A 57 -24.93 -34.47 26.83
CA GLN A 57 -25.77 -35.52 26.24
C GLN A 57 -26.84 -34.94 25.32
N GLN A 58 -27.62 -33.93 25.75
CA GLN A 58 -28.63 -33.29 24.90
C GLN A 58 -28.04 -32.68 23.61
N LEU A 59 -26.79 -32.21 23.67
CA LEU A 59 -26.07 -31.69 22.51
C LEU A 59 -25.58 -32.82 21.58
N ALA A 60 -25.17 -33.97 22.14
CA ALA A 60 -24.85 -35.17 21.37
C ALA A 60 -26.11 -35.81 20.74
N ASP A 61 -27.25 -35.73 21.42
CA ASP A 61 -28.55 -36.15 20.91
C ASP A 61 -29.00 -35.26 19.73
N LEU A 62 -28.73 -33.94 19.78
CA LEU A 62 -28.93 -33.04 18.64
C LEU A 62 -28.10 -33.49 17.42
N ALA A 63 -26.82 -33.79 17.63
CA ALA A 63 -25.95 -34.30 16.57
C ALA A 63 -26.49 -35.61 16.00
N TRP A 64 -26.90 -36.56 16.85
CA TRP A 64 -27.50 -37.82 16.43
C TRP A 64 -28.78 -37.61 15.59
N HIS A 65 -29.70 -36.76 16.02
CA HIS A 65 -30.96 -36.51 15.30
C HIS A 65 -30.73 -35.86 13.93
N VAL A 66 -29.83 -34.88 13.82
CA VAL A 66 -29.47 -34.25 12.53
C VAL A 66 -28.80 -35.26 11.61
N ASN A 67 -27.86 -36.04 12.14
CA ASN A 67 -27.15 -37.08 11.38
C ASN A 67 -28.06 -38.26 10.99
N ASN A 68 -29.22 -38.42 11.64
CA ASN A 68 -30.29 -39.36 11.24
C ASN A 68 -31.45 -38.68 10.48
N GLY A 69 -31.21 -37.51 9.89
CA GLY A 69 -32.10 -36.87 8.91
C GLY A 69 -33.13 -35.87 9.45
N SER A 70 -33.05 -35.50 10.74
CA SER A 70 -33.90 -34.45 11.32
C SER A 70 -33.28 -33.06 11.07
N SER A 71 -33.67 -32.37 10.00
CA SER A 71 -33.05 -31.08 9.64
C SER A 71 -33.31 -29.94 10.62
N TYR A 72 -34.40 -30.00 11.39
CA TYR A 72 -34.86 -28.93 12.29
C TYR A 72 -35.09 -27.57 11.60
N GLU A 73 -35.49 -27.58 10.32
CA GLU A 73 -35.83 -26.38 9.55
C GLU A 73 -36.85 -25.49 10.30
N GLY A 74 -36.46 -24.24 10.56
CA GLY A 74 -37.31 -23.25 11.25
C GLY A 74 -37.52 -23.49 12.77
N VAL A 75 -36.81 -24.45 13.36
CA VAL A 75 -36.82 -24.74 14.80
C VAL A 75 -35.75 -23.90 15.53
N TYR A 76 -35.97 -23.60 16.80
CA TYR A 76 -35.10 -22.80 17.65
C TYR A 76 -34.57 -23.58 18.85
N PHE A 77 -33.29 -23.39 19.17
CA PHE A 77 -32.56 -23.97 20.29
C PHE A 77 -31.83 -22.88 21.07
N ALA A 78 -31.71 -23.03 22.39
CA ALA A 78 -30.95 -22.12 23.23
C ALA A 78 -30.13 -22.86 24.29
N LEU A 79 -28.88 -22.43 24.51
CA LEU A 79 -28.09 -22.84 25.67
C LEU A 79 -28.58 -22.16 26.95
N THR A 80 -28.52 -22.90 28.05
CA THR A 80 -28.91 -22.43 29.41
C THR A 80 -27.87 -22.75 30.47
N ALA A 81 -26.75 -23.36 30.08
CA ALA A 81 -25.57 -23.62 30.89
C ALA A 81 -24.34 -23.70 29.98
N ASP A 82 -23.15 -23.51 30.56
CA ASP A 82 -21.90 -23.86 29.89
C ASP A 82 -21.75 -25.39 29.84
N ILE A 83 -21.22 -25.94 28.74
CA ILE A 83 -21.16 -27.37 28.48
C ILE A 83 -19.70 -27.77 28.21
N ASP A 84 -19.20 -28.74 28.98
CA ASP A 84 -17.87 -29.31 28.79
C ASP A 84 -17.97 -30.72 28.19
N LEU A 85 -17.35 -30.91 27.02
CA LEU A 85 -17.39 -32.15 26.25
C LEU A 85 -16.24 -33.11 26.62
N ASN A 86 -15.13 -32.62 27.16
CA ASN A 86 -14.01 -33.46 27.60
C ASN A 86 -13.50 -33.02 28.99
N PRO A 87 -14.34 -33.19 30.05
CA PRO A 87 -14.01 -32.71 31.38
C PRO A 87 -12.78 -33.41 31.96
N GLY A 88 -11.77 -32.60 32.30
CA GLY A 88 -10.46 -33.04 32.78
C GLY A 88 -9.35 -32.98 31.73
N PHE A 89 -9.67 -32.71 30.45
CA PHE A 89 -8.68 -32.44 29.41
C PHE A 89 -8.39 -30.93 29.30
N THR A 90 -7.12 -30.60 29.04
CA THR A 90 -6.67 -29.26 28.65
C THR A 90 -6.01 -29.33 27.28
N PHE A 91 -6.37 -28.39 26.41
CA PHE A 91 -5.89 -28.31 25.03
C PHE A 91 -5.00 -27.08 24.85
N GLY A 92 -3.74 -27.30 24.49
CA GLY A 92 -2.75 -26.25 24.35
C GLY A 92 -2.89 -25.47 23.04
N THR A 93 -2.58 -24.17 23.08
CA THR A 93 -2.54 -23.30 21.88
C THR A 93 -1.51 -23.73 20.83
N ASP A 94 -0.61 -24.65 21.21
CA ASP A 94 0.46 -25.27 20.42
C ASP A 94 0.10 -26.68 19.88
N GLY A 95 -1.12 -27.17 20.14
CA GLY A 95 -1.59 -28.49 19.70
C GLY A 95 -1.28 -29.64 20.69
N THR A 96 -0.80 -29.32 21.89
CA THR A 96 -0.68 -30.30 22.98
C THR A 96 -2.04 -30.67 23.60
N VAL A 97 -2.09 -31.86 24.20
CA VAL A 97 -3.25 -32.37 24.95
C VAL A 97 -2.76 -32.88 26.30
N GLU A 98 -3.34 -32.39 27.39
CA GLU A 98 -3.08 -32.87 28.75
C GLU A 98 -4.36 -33.47 29.35
N GLY A 99 -4.30 -34.71 29.85
CA GLY A 99 -5.43 -35.39 30.48
C GLY A 99 -5.13 -36.87 30.78
N ASP A 100 -5.99 -37.51 31.58
CA ASP A 100 -5.87 -38.95 31.91
C ASP A 100 -6.57 -39.81 30.84
N GLY A 101 -5.89 -40.07 29.73
CA GLY A 101 -6.37 -40.93 28.63
C GLY A 101 -6.36 -40.21 27.28
N GLU A 102 -7.21 -40.67 26.36
CA GLU A 102 -7.46 -40.02 25.07
C GLU A 102 -8.76 -39.20 25.14
N PRO A 103 -8.83 -38.00 24.56
CA PRO A 103 -10.07 -37.21 24.51
C PRO A 103 -11.11 -37.85 23.57
N GLN A 104 -12.38 -37.74 23.92
CA GLN A 104 -13.49 -38.24 23.13
C GLN A 104 -13.76 -37.31 21.94
N ALA A 105 -13.56 -37.80 20.72
CA ALA A 105 -13.78 -37.06 19.48
C ALA A 105 -15.27 -36.79 19.24
N TRP A 106 -15.59 -35.56 18.82
CA TRP A 106 -16.94 -35.10 18.56
C TRP A 106 -17.43 -35.46 17.15
N VAL A 107 -18.62 -36.03 17.04
CA VAL A 107 -19.33 -36.16 15.75
C VAL A 107 -20.11 -34.88 15.49
N PRO A 108 -19.79 -34.11 14.43
CA PRO A 108 -20.42 -32.81 14.19
C PRO A 108 -21.94 -32.90 14.01
N ILE A 109 -22.65 -31.84 14.43
CA ILE A 109 -24.09 -31.69 14.22
C ILE A 109 -24.33 -31.44 12.72
N GLY A 110 -24.70 -32.50 12.00
CA GLY A 110 -24.64 -32.57 10.54
C GLY A 110 -23.19 -32.60 10.06
N HIS A 111 -22.70 -33.69 9.47
CA HIS A 111 -21.29 -33.77 9.03
C HIS A 111 -21.09 -34.03 7.53
N ASP A 112 -22.07 -34.63 6.84
CA ASP A 112 -21.97 -34.93 5.42
C ASP A 112 -23.23 -34.53 4.61
N TRP A 113 -23.09 -33.44 3.87
CA TRP A 113 -24.11 -32.94 2.95
C TRP A 113 -24.46 -33.93 1.83
N ARG A 114 -23.55 -34.84 1.46
CA ARG A 114 -23.75 -35.86 0.40
C ARG A 114 -24.92 -36.79 0.74
N TYR A 115 -25.23 -36.92 2.03
CA TYR A 115 -26.35 -37.70 2.57
C TYR A 115 -27.49 -36.82 3.14
N ASN A 116 -27.51 -35.52 2.81
CA ASN A 116 -28.49 -34.52 3.25
C ASN A 116 -28.52 -34.31 4.79
N MET A 117 -27.40 -34.53 5.48
CA MET A 117 -27.26 -34.36 6.93
C MET A 117 -26.99 -32.90 7.31
N TRP A 118 -27.94 -32.02 6.95
CA TRP A 118 -27.87 -30.57 7.19
C TRP A 118 -28.63 -30.17 8.46
N PHE A 119 -27.99 -29.39 9.34
CA PHE A 119 -28.73 -28.61 10.34
C PHE A 119 -29.34 -27.36 9.68
N GLN A 120 -30.63 -27.12 9.90
CA GLN A 120 -31.38 -25.99 9.34
C GLN A 120 -32.19 -25.21 10.40
N GLY A 121 -31.84 -25.40 11.67
CA GLY A 121 -32.42 -24.68 12.79
C GLY A 121 -31.67 -23.39 13.13
N ASN A 122 -32.15 -22.74 14.18
CA ASN A 122 -31.56 -21.56 14.80
C ASN A 122 -31.00 -21.98 16.16
N PHE A 123 -29.72 -21.70 16.42
CA PHE A 123 -29.04 -22.09 17.65
C PHE A 123 -28.45 -20.86 18.33
N ASP A 124 -29.07 -20.46 19.44
CA ASP A 124 -28.60 -19.35 20.28
C ASP A 124 -27.72 -19.88 21.41
N GLY A 125 -26.42 -19.56 21.35
CA GLY A 125 -25.48 -19.81 22.42
C GLY A 125 -25.79 -18.99 23.68
N ASN A 126 -26.60 -17.93 23.61
CA ASN A 126 -27.08 -17.13 24.74
C ASN A 126 -25.95 -16.64 25.67
N GLY A 127 -24.75 -16.43 25.12
CA GLY A 127 -23.54 -16.05 25.85
C GLY A 127 -22.82 -17.19 26.59
N HIS A 128 -23.30 -18.43 26.49
CA HIS A 128 -22.67 -19.60 27.11
C HIS A 128 -21.41 -20.08 26.37
N THR A 129 -20.65 -20.93 27.06
CA THR A 129 -19.43 -21.57 26.56
C THR A 129 -19.66 -23.06 26.28
N ILE A 130 -19.20 -23.53 25.12
CA ILE A 130 -18.89 -24.95 24.89
C ILE A 130 -17.38 -25.15 25.01
N SER A 131 -16.93 -26.13 25.78
CA SER A 131 -15.52 -26.48 25.96
C SER A 131 -15.23 -27.96 25.75
N GLY A 132 -13.94 -28.31 25.65
CA GLY A 132 -13.51 -29.68 25.46
C GLY A 132 -13.86 -30.25 24.08
N LEU A 133 -14.17 -29.40 23.09
CA LEU A 133 -14.51 -29.84 21.74
C LEU A 133 -13.23 -30.36 21.06
N TYR A 134 -13.12 -31.69 20.94
CA TYR A 134 -12.04 -32.35 20.24
C TYR A 134 -12.52 -32.83 18.86
N LEU A 135 -11.87 -32.34 17.80
CA LEU A 135 -12.16 -32.68 16.41
C LEU A 135 -10.93 -33.39 15.84
N ASP A 136 -11.04 -34.70 15.62
CA ASP A 136 -9.98 -35.53 15.03
C ASP A 136 -9.84 -35.38 13.50
N MET A 137 -10.63 -34.47 12.92
CA MET A 137 -10.71 -34.15 11.49
C MET A 137 -11.04 -35.34 10.58
N THR A 138 -11.72 -36.37 11.09
CA THR A 138 -12.17 -37.53 10.31
C THR A 138 -13.44 -37.30 9.46
N TYR A 139 -14.12 -36.15 9.61
CA TYR A 139 -15.34 -35.81 8.89
C TYR A 139 -15.13 -34.80 7.76
N LEU A 140 -15.98 -34.86 6.72
CA LEU A 140 -15.89 -33.98 5.55
C LEU A 140 -15.93 -32.49 5.92
N ASN A 141 -16.72 -32.15 6.93
CA ASN A 141 -16.81 -30.81 7.50
C ASN A 141 -16.77 -30.91 9.03
N ASN A 142 -15.81 -30.25 9.67
CA ASN A 142 -15.53 -30.36 11.11
C ASN A 142 -15.85 -29.07 11.85
N GLY A 143 -16.52 -29.21 13.00
CA GLY A 143 -16.92 -28.14 13.89
C GLY A 143 -17.87 -28.67 14.96
N LEU A 144 -18.40 -27.81 15.82
CA LEU A 144 -19.57 -28.17 16.62
C LEU A 144 -20.73 -28.60 15.70
N PHE A 145 -21.00 -27.77 14.69
CA PHE A 145 -21.79 -28.10 13.51
C PHE A 145 -20.82 -28.40 12.36
N GLY A 146 -21.06 -29.45 11.57
CA GLY A 146 -20.27 -29.71 10.37
C GLY A 146 -20.89 -29.04 9.15
N ALA A 147 -22.20 -29.20 8.94
CA ALA A 147 -22.93 -28.73 7.77
C ALA A 147 -24.24 -28.03 8.18
N VAL A 148 -24.33 -26.72 7.97
CA VAL A 148 -25.51 -25.89 8.26
C VAL A 148 -26.09 -25.33 6.96
N ARG A 149 -27.42 -25.32 6.80
CA ARG A 149 -28.10 -24.69 5.64
C ARG A 149 -29.32 -23.89 6.07
N ASN A 150 -29.50 -22.68 5.57
CA ASN A 150 -30.61 -21.78 5.96
C ASN A 150 -30.69 -21.44 7.47
N GLY A 151 -29.71 -21.87 8.27
CA GLY A 151 -29.71 -21.76 9.73
C GLY A 151 -28.97 -20.53 10.23
N VAL A 152 -29.18 -20.23 11.51
CA VAL A 152 -28.50 -19.15 12.24
C VAL A 152 -27.79 -19.74 13.46
N ILE A 153 -26.49 -19.49 13.60
CA ILE A 153 -25.72 -19.85 14.80
C ILE A 153 -25.24 -18.55 15.45
N SER A 154 -25.59 -18.29 16.71
CA SER A 154 -25.29 -17.00 17.33
C SER A 154 -24.85 -17.08 18.79
N ASN A 155 -24.24 -16.00 19.30
CA ASN A 155 -23.94 -15.77 20.72
C ASN A 155 -23.16 -16.89 21.43
N LEU A 156 -22.34 -17.65 20.70
CA LEU A 156 -21.67 -18.85 21.20
C LEU A 156 -20.16 -18.64 21.42
N ASN A 157 -19.67 -19.06 22.58
CA ASN A 157 -18.25 -19.08 22.89
C ASN A 157 -17.68 -20.50 22.84
N VAL A 158 -16.50 -20.68 22.24
CA VAL A 158 -15.73 -21.92 22.29
C VAL A 158 -14.40 -21.69 23.03
N LYS A 159 -14.06 -22.57 23.98
CA LYS A 159 -12.85 -22.50 24.83
C LYS A 159 -12.22 -23.89 24.99
N ASN A 160 -10.93 -23.96 25.31
CA ASN A 160 -10.24 -25.21 25.69
C ASN A 160 -10.61 -26.39 24.77
N SER A 161 -10.32 -26.24 23.47
CA SER A 161 -10.75 -27.14 22.40
C SER A 161 -9.66 -27.24 21.34
N LEU A 162 -9.65 -28.31 20.54
CA LEU A 162 -8.60 -28.59 19.56
C LEU A 162 -9.19 -29.27 18.33
N ALA A 163 -8.83 -28.78 17.15
CA ALA A 163 -8.97 -29.53 15.90
C ALA A 163 -7.59 -30.03 15.48
N LYS A 164 -7.41 -31.35 15.34
CA LYS A 164 -6.14 -31.97 14.99
C LYS A 164 -6.37 -33.20 14.11
N GLY A 165 -5.58 -33.35 13.06
CA GLY A 165 -5.62 -34.52 12.18
C GLY A 165 -4.29 -34.72 11.47
N ASP A 166 -3.78 -35.95 11.50
CA ASP A 166 -2.40 -36.28 11.14
C ASP A 166 -2.23 -36.73 9.66
N VAL A 167 -3.32 -36.95 8.91
CA VAL A 167 -3.31 -37.49 7.53
C VAL A 167 -4.44 -36.91 6.69
N LEU A 168 -4.19 -36.63 5.41
CA LEU A 168 -5.23 -36.33 4.42
C LEU A 168 -6.02 -37.61 4.05
N THR A 169 -7.28 -37.69 4.48
CA THR A 169 -8.30 -38.53 3.84
C THR A 169 -8.98 -37.77 2.70
N GLU A 170 -9.76 -38.46 1.86
CA GLU A 170 -10.64 -37.83 0.84
C GLU A 170 -11.88 -37.16 1.48
N ASP A 171 -11.92 -37.07 2.81
CA ASP A 171 -13.11 -36.75 3.62
C ASP A 171 -12.79 -35.69 4.70
N CYS A 172 -12.04 -34.63 4.36
CA CYS A 172 -11.88 -33.45 5.24
C CYS A 172 -11.59 -32.17 4.44
N ASN A 173 -12.64 -31.47 4.01
CA ASN A 173 -12.52 -30.24 3.23
C ASN A 173 -12.47 -29.01 4.15
N SER A 174 -13.44 -28.89 5.07
CA SER A 174 -13.72 -27.65 5.79
C SER A 174 -13.64 -27.84 7.31
N VAL A 175 -12.97 -26.93 8.03
CA VAL A 175 -12.85 -26.96 9.50
C VAL A 175 -12.99 -25.58 10.15
N GLY A 176 -13.87 -25.49 11.15
CA GLY A 176 -13.92 -24.35 12.06
C GLY A 176 -14.74 -24.66 13.31
N PHE A 177 -14.37 -24.11 14.46
CA PHE A 177 -14.88 -24.57 15.76
C PHE A 177 -16.40 -24.43 15.91
N VAL A 178 -17.01 -23.43 15.27
CA VAL A 178 -18.46 -23.23 15.29
C VAL A 178 -19.11 -24.02 14.15
N VAL A 179 -18.63 -23.85 12.91
CA VAL A 179 -19.20 -24.49 11.72
C VAL A 179 -18.13 -24.99 10.74
N GLY A 180 -18.23 -26.23 10.26
CA GLY A 180 -17.42 -26.71 9.14
C GLY A 180 -17.73 -25.96 7.84
N TRP A 181 -18.95 -26.13 7.31
CA TRP A 181 -19.49 -25.43 6.13
C TRP A 181 -20.92 -24.93 6.39
N MET A 182 -21.21 -23.69 5.99
CA MET A 182 -22.55 -23.12 5.96
C MET A 182 -22.99 -22.75 4.54
N GLU A 183 -24.22 -23.09 4.17
CA GLU A 183 -24.91 -22.62 2.96
C GLU A 183 -26.12 -21.73 3.33
N THR A 184 -26.29 -20.59 2.67
CA THR A 184 -27.45 -19.68 2.81
C THR A 184 -27.86 -19.31 4.25
N GLY A 185 -26.90 -19.21 5.19
CA GLY A 185 -27.16 -18.98 6.63
C GLY A 185 -26.44 -17.76 7.22
N LYS A 186 -26.37 -17.70 8.56
CA LYS A 186 -25.63 -16.68 9.32
C LYS A 186 -24.87 -17.22 10.53
N ILE A 187 -23.71 -16.62 10.79
CA ILE A 187 -22.97 -16.72 12.06
C ILE A 187 -22.81 -15.33 12.66
N ASP A 188 -23.47 -15.05 13.78
CA ASP A 188 -23.52 -13.71 14.39
C ASP A 188 -23.08 -13.73 15.87
N ASN A 189 -22.05 -12.95 16.24
CA ASN A 189 -21.55 -12.82 17.63
C ASN A 189 -21.04 -14.15 18.23
N CYS A 190 -20.15 -14.84 17.50
CA CYS A 190 -19.53 -16.11 17.93
C CYS A 190 -18.01 -15.99 18.09
N HIS A 191 -17.44 -16.65 19.11
CA HIS A 191 -16.07 -16.38 19.57
C HIS A 191 -15.26 -17.65 19.84
N ASN A 192 -14.10 -17.80 19.20
CA ASN A 192 -13.08 -18.79 19.55
C ASN A 192 -12.02 -18.15 20.46
N TYR A 193 -11.95 -18.63 21.71
CA TYR A 193 -10.97 -18.20 22.70
C TYR A 193 -9.86 -19.23 22.89
N GLY A 194 -8.82 -19.13 22.07
CA GLY A 194 -7.57 -19.88 22.22
C GLY A 194 -7.60 -21.33 21.76
N CYS A 195 -8.67 -21.80 21.12
CA CYS A 195 -8.74 -23.15 20.57
C CYS A 195 -8.01 -23.20 19.23
N SER A 196 -7.06 -24.10 19.05
CA SER A 196 -6.19 -24.12 17.86
C SER A 196 -6.59 -25.20 16.84
N ILE A 197 -6.27 -24.96 15.57
CA ILE A 197 -6.43 -25.91 14.46
C ILE A 197 -5.03 -26.33 13.99
N TYR A 198 -4.76 -27.63 13.98
CA TYR A 198 -3.48 -28.22 13.56
C TYR A 198 -3.68 -29.27 12.48
N ARG A 199 -3.28 -28.93 11.25
CA ARG A 199 -3.30 -29.81 10.07
C ARG A 199 -1.91 -29.86 9.44
N ASP A 200 -1.23 -30.99 9.63
CA ASP A 200 0.01 -31.31 8.91
C ASP A 200 -0.39 -31.90 7.54
N ALA A 201 -0.24 -31.11 6.47
CA ALA A 201 -0.64 -31.54 5.13
C ALA A 201 0.47 -32.39 4.49
N LEU A 202 0.25 -33.71 4.41
CA LEU A 202 1.08 -34.64 3.66
C LEU A 202 0.28 -35.64 2.84
N SER A 203 0.09 -35.31 1.55
CA SER A 203 0.33 -36.21 0.42
C SER A 203 -0.10 -35.51 -0.87
N PHE A 204 0.85 -35.04 -1.68
CA PHE A 204 0.54 -34.64 -3.04
C PHE A 204 0.25 -35.90 -3.88
N THR A 205 -1.01 -36.30 -3.94
CA THR A 205 -1.48 -37.08 -5.09
C THR A 205 -1.44 -36.18 -6.32
N PRO A 206 -0.83 -36.61 -7.45
CA PRO A 206 -0.83 -35.84 -8.70
C PRO A 206 -2.20 -35.95 -9.42
N ASP A 207 -3.28 -35.86 -8.65
CA ASP A 207 -4.65 -35.90 -9.14
C ASP A 207 -5.10 -34.47 -9.48
N PRO A 208 -5.55 -34.18 -10.72
CA PRO A 208 -6.11 -32.88 -11.07
C PRO A 208 -7.41 -32.52 -10.32
N PHE A 209 -7.95 -33.41 -9.49
CA PHE A 209 -9.08 -33.17 -8.59
C PHE A 209 -8.68 -32.99 -7.11
N ALA A 210 -7.40 -32.71 -6.82
CA ALA A 210 -6.90 -32.51 -5.45
C ALA A 210 -7.77 -31.53 -4.64
N PHE A 211 -8.40 -32.04 -3.58
CA PHE A 211 -9.46 -31.35 -2.84
C PHE A 211 -8.98 -30.06 -2.17
N GLU A 212 -9.82 -29.03 -2.25
CA GLU A 212 -9.57 -27.74 -1.59
C GLU A 212 -9.75 -27.87 -0.06
N THR A 213 -8.90 -27.20 0.69
CA THR A 213 -8.89 -27.25 2.17
C THR A 213 -9.14 -25.87 2.74
N PHE A 214 -10.20 -25.74 3.54
CA PHE A 214 -10.68 -24.48 4.12
C PHE A 214 -10.65 -24.55 5.64
N ALA A 215 -9.87 -23.68 6.28
CA ALA A 215 -9.73 -23.65 7.73
C ALA A 215 -9.94 -22.23 8.30
N GLY A 216 -10.79 -22.09 9.31
CA GLY A 216 -10.95 -20.84 10.03
C GLY A 216 -11.44 -20.98 11.46
N GLY A 217 -11.07 -20.03 12.32
CA GLY A 217 -11.27 -20.15 13.78
C GLY A 217 -12.74 -20.22 14.19
N ILE A 218 -13.63 -19.67 13.36
CA ILE A 218 -15.08 -19.74 13.54
C ILE A 218 -15.69 -20.71 12.52
N ALA A 219 -15.35 -20.55 11.23
CA ALA A 219 -15.90 -21.37 10.16
C ALA A 219 -14.84 -21.88 9.16
N GLY A 220 -15.02 -23.08 8.61
CA GLY A 220 -14.21 -23.54 7.48
C GLY A 220 -14.62 -22.81 6.20
N GLN A 221 -15.87 -22.97 5.79
CA GLN A 221 -16.43 -22.45 4.54
C GLN A 221 -17.78 -21.76 4.74
N LEU A 222 -18.00 -20.64 4.05
CA LEU A 222 -19.29 -19.96 3.95
C LEU A 222 -19.67 -19.81 2.47
N SER A 223 -20.79 -20.41 2.07
CA SER A 223 -21.42 -20.22 0.75
C SER A 223 -22.71 -19.43 0.91
N TYR A 224 -22.79 -18.27 0.28
CA TYR A 224 -23.97 -17.39 0.25
C TYR A 224 -24.50 -17.02 1.66
N SER A 225 -23.58 -16.93 2.62
CA SER A 225 -23.85 -16.81 4.05
C SER A 225 -23.14 -15.58 4.64
N SER A 226 -23.59 -15.11 5.80
CA SER A 226 -22.99 -13.94 6.48
C SER A 226 -22.25 -14.31 7.75
N VAL A 227 -21.21 -13.54 8.09
CA VAL A 227 -20.49 -13.64 9.37
C VAL A 227 -20.26 -12.26 9.97
N ASN A 228 -20.78 -12.01 11.17
CA ASN A 228 -20.70 -10.69 11.81
C ASN A 228 -20.37 -10.75 13.30
N GLY A 229 -19.63 -9.75 13.81
CA GLY A 229 -19.33 -9.61 15.24
C GLY A 229 -18.47 -10.74 15.84
N CYS A 230 -17.82 -11.56 15.00
CA CYS A 230 -17.15 -12.79 15.42
C CYS A 230 -15.66 -12.56 15.71
N SER A 231 -15.06 -13.37 16.59
CA SER A 231 -13.63 -13.22 16.91
C SER A 231 -12.87 -14.51 17.14
N ASN A 232 -11.60 -14.54 16.73
CA ASN A 232 -10.67 -15.64 16.96
C ASN A 232 -9.42 -15.18 17.73
N THR A 233 -9.01 -15.97 18.72
CA THR A 233 -7.72 -15.80 19.43
C THR A 233 -6.90 -17.09 19.49
N GLY A 234 -7.30 -18.15 18.77
CA GLY A 234 -6.57 -19.43 18.68
C GLY A 234 -5.72 -19.53 17.42
N ASN A 235 -4.67 -20.34 17.45
CA ASN A 235 -3.75 -20.45 16.31
C ASN A 235 -4.31 -21.40 15.25
N ILE A 236 -4.10 -21.09 13.97
CA ILE A 236 -4.58 -21.89 12.85
C ILE A 236 -3.38 -22.26 11.99
N LYS A 237 -3.06 -23.55 11.96
CA LYS A 237 -1.91 -24.10 11.25
C LYS A 237 -2.35 -25.11 10.19
N CYS A 238 -2.10 -24.80 8.93
CA CYS A 238 -2.36 -25.64 7.75
C CYS A 238 -1.14 -25.61 6.82
N GLU A 239 -0.04 -26.21 7.27
CA GLU A 239 1.24 -26.25 6.55
C GLU A 239 1.43 -27.59 5.80
N SER A 240 1.99 -27.50 4.59
CA SER A 240 2.54 -28.65 3.86
C SER A 240 3.93 -29.00 4.40
N VAL A 241 4.12 -30.26 4.80
CA VAL A 241 5.36 -30.68 5.48
C VAL A 241 6.45 -31.16 4.48
N GLU A 242 6.06 -31.55 3.26
CA GLU A 242 6.98 -31.94 2.17
C GLU A 242 6.47 -31.46 0.80
N THR A 243 6.94 -30.31 0.33
CA THR A 243 7.51 -30.09 -1.03
C THR A 243 7.80 -28.61 -1.25
N GLY A 244 8.85 -28.29 -2.01
CA GLY A 244 9.06 -26.94 -2.56
C GLY A 244 8.13 -26.67 -3.74
N TYR A 245 6.82 -26.79 -3.53
CA TYR A 245 5.78 -26.64 -4.54
C TYR A 245 4.53 -25.99 -3.93
N ILE A 246 4.02 -24.96 -4.60
CA ILE A 246 2.94 -24.11 -4.07
C ILE A 246 1.60 -24.87 -4.11
N ILE A 247 0.90 -24.94 -2.98
CA ILE A 247 -0.42 -25.60 -2.87
C ILE A 247 -1.54 -24.55 -2.85
N SER A 248 -1.85 -24.03 -4.04
CA SER A 248 -2.84 -22.95 -4.23
C SER A 248 -4.29 -23.34 -3.92
N THR A 249 -4.57 -24.60 -3.54
CA THR A 249 -5.89 -25.13 -3.16
C THR A 249 -6.15 -25.09 -1.65
N THR A 250 -5.21 -24.60 -0.85
CA THR A 250 -5.39 -24.39 0.60
C THR A 250 -5.73 -22.94 0.89
N SER A 251 -6.74 -22.70 1.74
CA SER A 251 -7.20 -21.37 2.12
C SER A 251 -7.50 -21.30 3.62
N THR A 252 -6.87 -20.36 4.30
CA THR A 252 -6.91 -20.26 5.76
C THR A 252 -7.13 -18.81 6.20
N GLY A 253 -8.16 -18.59 7.01
CA GLY A 253 -8.45 -17.27 7.58
C GLY A 253 -8.65 -17.33 9.08
N GLY A 254 -8.24 -16.31 9.83
CA GLY A 254 -8.43 -16.28 11.29
C GLY A 254 -9.90 -16.48 11.72
N ILE A 255 -10.87 -16.04 10.91
CA ILE A 255 -12.30 -16.26 11.14
C ILE A 255 -12.87 -17.33 10.21
N VAL A 256 -12.62 -17.22 8.90
CA VAL A 256 -13.17 -18.13 7.87
C VAL A 256 -12.10 -18.58 6.88
N GLY A 257 -12.03 -19.87 6.54
CA GLY A 257 -11.14 -20.35 5.47
C GLY A 257 -11.51 -19.77 4.11
N TYR A 258 -12.76 -19.98 3.68
CA TYR A 258 -13.26 -19.59 2.36
C TYR A 258 -14.67 -18.97 2.43
N ILE A 259 -14.87 -17.83 1.76
CA ILE A 259 -16.16 -17.16 1.61
C ILE A 259 -16.49 -16.97 0.11
N GLU A 260 -17.67 -17.47 -0.29
CA GLU A 260 -18.32 -17.19 -1.57
C GLU A 260 -19.68 -16.53 -1.30
N GLY A 261 -20.02 -15.44 -1.98
CA GLY A 261 -21.26 -14.69 -1.75
C GLY A 261 -21.77 -13.91 -2.95
N TYR A 262 -23.10 -13.81 -3.06
CA TYR A 262 -23.81 -12.88 -3.94
C TYR A 262 -24.55 -11.82 -3.10
N GLU A 263 -25.22 -10.87 -3.77
CA GLU A 263 -25.99 -9.76 -3.16
C GLU A 263 -26.75 -10.17 -1.88
N GLY A 264 -26.44 -9.49 -0.76
CA GLY A 264 -27.10 -9.69 0.54
C GLY A 264 -26.28 -10.44 1.59
N CYS A 265 -25.10 -10.95 1.26
CA CYS A 265 -24.13 -11.43 2.25
C CYS A 265 -23.46 -10.26 2.99
N SER A 266 -22.97 -10.49 4.22
CA SER A 266 -22.14 -9.51 4.94
C SER A 266 -20.97 -10.19 5.68
N VAL A 267 -19.82 -9.50 5.68
CA VAL A 267 -18.63 -9.87 6.47
C VAL A 267 -18.22 -8.65 7.26
N SER A 268 -18.59 -8.56 8.55
CA SER A 268 -18.41 -7.31 9.30
C SER A 268 -18.13 -7.43 10.80
N ASP A 269 -17.50 -6.41 11.38
CA ASP A 269 -17.24 -6.31 12.83
C ASP A 269 -16.46 -7.51 13.40
N CYS A 270 -15.59 -8.12 12.58
CA CYS A 270 -14.85 -9.33 12.93
C CYS A 270 -13.38 -9.05 13.28
N LYS A 271 -12.86 -9.77 14.28
CA LYS A 271 -11.49 -9.57 14.79
C LYS A 271 -10.71 -10.87 14.98
N ASN A 272 -9.50 -10.93 14.44
CA ASN A 272 -8.53 -11.98 14.73
C ASN A 272 -7.34 -11.46 15.56
N SER A 273 -6.88 -12.27 16.52
CA SER A 273 -5.60 -12.11 17.22
C SER A 273 -4.86 -13.44 17.42
N GLY A 274 -5.28 -14.51 16.75
CA GLY A 274 -4.55 -15.79 16.70
C GLY A 274 -3.68 -15.85 15.44
N ASN A 275 -2.55 -16.55 15.50
CA ASN A 275 -1.64 -16.60 14.34
C ASN A 275 -2.17 -17.58 13.27
N VAL A 276 -1.93 -17.25 12.00
CA VAL A 276 -2.39 -18.00 10.82
C VAL A 276 -1.20 -18.43 9.97
N TYR A 277 -0.99 -19.74 9.84
CA TYR A 277 0.09 -20.37 9.07
C TYR A 277 -0.50 -21.24 7.96
N CYS A 278 -0.18 -20.96 6.69
CA CYS A 278 -0.82 -21.62 5.53
C CYS A 278 0.13 -21.80 4.33
N SER A 279 0.10 -22.96 3.67
CA SER A 279 0.86 -23.20 2.41
C SER A 279 0.18 -22.71 1.13
N GLY A 280 -0.93 -21.97 1.24
CA GLY A 280 -1.68 -21.39 0.13
C GLY A 280 -2.09 -19.95 0.39
N MET A 281 -3.40 -19.70 0.45
CA MET A 281 -3.99 -18.37 0.70
C MET A 281 -4.18 -18.13 2.21
N ALA A 282 -3.63 -17.05 2.74
CA ALA A 282 -3.66 -16.72 4.17
C ALA A 282 -4.30 -15.34 4.42
N GLY A 283 -5.22 -15.24 5.37
CA GLY A 283 -5.81 -13.98 5.81
C GLY A 283 -6.00 -13.89 7.32
N GLY A 284 -5.91 -12.70 7.90
CA GLY A 284 -6.32 -12.52 9.30
C GLY A 284 -7.82 -12.73 9.52
N ILE A 285 -8.67 -12.45 8.53
CA ILE A 285 -10.11 -12.75 8.59
C ILE A 285 -10.48 -13.88 7.64
N ALA A 286 -10.10 -13.77 6.36
CA ALA A 286 -10.47 -14.73 5.32
C ALA A 286 -9.29 -15.13 4.42
N GLY A 287 -9.06 -16.43 4.22
CA GLY A 287 -8.07 -16.89 3.23
C GLY A 287 -8.51 -16.51 1.80
N TYR A 288 -9.78 -16.79 1.49
CA TYR A 288 -10.44 -16.41 0.25
C TYR A 288 -11.79 -15.74 0.52
N MET A 289 -12.11 -14.66 -0.20
CA MET A 289 -13.38 -13.95 -0.10
C MET A 289 -13.83 -13.40 -1.47
N SER A 290 -14.66 -14.13 -2.23
CA SER A 290 -15.40 -13.53 -3.36
C SER A 290 -16.84 -13.27 -2.95
N ILE A 291 -17.17 -12.01 -2.74
CA ILE A 291 -18.50 -11.52 -2.34
C ILE A 291 -18.95 -10.36 -3.25
N GLY A 292 -18.71 -10.46 -4.56
CA GLY A 292 -18.66 -9.33 -5.51
C GLY A 292 -19.89 -8.40 -5.61
N GLY A 293 -21.03 -8.73 -4.98
CA GLY A 293 -22.19 -7.84 -4.82
C GLY A 293 -22.39 -7.27 -3.39
N CYS A 294 -21.39 -7.39 -2.51
CA CYS A 294 -21.49 -7.11 -1.07
C CYS A 294 -20.27 -6.35 -0.52
N SER A 295 -20.42 -5.86 0.71
CA SER A 295 -19.38 -5.13 1.45
C SER A 295 -18.72 -5.99 2.55
N ALA A 296 -17.42 -5.74 2.74
CA ALA A 296 -16.65 -6.17 3.89
C ALA A 296 -16.26 -4.92 4.72
N ALA A 297 -16.53 -4.92 6.03
CA ALA A 297 -16.41 -3.69 6.85
C ALA A 297 -15.96 -3.94 8.30
N ARG A 298 -15.15 -3.04 8.87
CA ARG A 298 -14.69 -3.10 10.28
C ARG A 298 -14.05 -4.44 10.64
N LEU A 299 -13.09 -4.82 9.81
CA LEU A 299 -12.33 -6.07 9.93
C LEU A 299 -10.95 -5.79 10.51
N SER A 300 -10.54 -6.52 11.55
CA SER A 300 -9.27 -6.25 12.24
C SER A 300 -8.42 -7.50 12.48
N ASN A 301 -7.09 -7.36 12.30
CA ASN A 301 -6.12 -8.42 12.57
C ASN A 301 -4.93 -7.93 13.40
N GLU A 302 -4.69 -8.64 14.50
CA GLU A 302 -3.52 -8.47 15.39
C GLU A 302 -2.60 -9.70 15.36
N GLY A 303 -3.02 -10.82 14.76
CA GLY A 303 -2.25 -12.08 14.70
C GLY A 303 -1.21 -12.09 13.58
N GLU A 304 -0.13 -12.86 13.75
CA GLU A 304 0.87 -13.08 12.71
C GLU A 304 0.27 -13.90 11.55
N ILE A 305 0.49 -13.44 10.31
CA ILE A 305 0.06 -14.12 9.08
C ILE A 305 1.30 -14.59 8.32
N ASN A 306 1.48 -15.90 8.21
CA ASN A 306 2.52 -16.52 7.40
C ASN A 306 1.85 -17.41 6.35
N GLY A 307 1.74 -16.89 5.13
CA GLY A 307 1.14 -17.60 3.99
C GLY A 307 2.15 -17.75 2.87
N VAL A 308 2.21 -18.90 2.19
CA VAL A 308 3.23 -19.15 1.15
C VAL A 308 2.87 -18.57 -0.23
N PHE A 309 1.59 -18.49 -0.61
CA PHE A 309 1.20 -18.05 -1.96
C PHE A 309 0.66 -16.62 -1.99
N GLN A 310 -0.43 -16.37 -1.26
CA GLN A 310 -1.16 -15.09 -1.27
C GLN A 310 -1.56 -14.74 0.15
N SER A 311 -0.96 -13.69 0.72
CA SER A 311 -1.03 -13.41 2.16
C SER A 311 -1.55 -12.00 2.39
N GLY A 312 -2.65 -11.87 3.13
CA GLY A 312 -3.20 -10.59 3.55
C GLY A 312 -3.29 -10.47 5.07
N GLY A 313 -3.04 -9.29 5.63
CA GLY A 313 -3.39 -9.05 7.03
C GLY A 313 -4.89 -9.25 7.30
N ILE A 314 -5.77 -9.02 6.32
CA ILE A 314 -7.22 -9.29 6.41
C ILE A 314 -7.66 -10.38 5.42
N ILE A 315 -7.29 -10.29 4.14
CA ILE A 315 -7.78 -11.18 3.06
C ILE A 315 -6.64 -11.75 2.20
N GLY A 316 -6.49 -13.06 2.07
CA GLY A 316 -5.48 -13.65 1.17
C GLY A 316 -5.74 -13.33 -0.31
N TYR A 317 -6.89 -13.78 -0.81
CA TYR A 317 -7.46 -13.41 -2.11
C TYR A 317 -8.88 -12.85 -1.94
N GLY A 318 -9.17 -11.68 -2.50
CA GLY A 318 -10.47 -11.03 -2.40
C GLY A 318 -11.07 -10.57 -3.73
N GLU A 319 -12.39 -10.61 -3.80
CA GLU A 319 -13.23 -9.90 -4.77
C GLU A 319 -14.46 -9.34 -4.04
N VAL A 320 -14.59 -8.01 -3.99
CA VAL A 320 -15.63 -7.33 -3.19
C VAL A 320 -16.26 -6.18 -3.96
N ALA A 321 -17.48 -5.78 -3.60
CA ALA A 321 -18.00 -4.51 -4.07
C ALA A 321 -17.31 -3.35 -3.31
N MET A 322 -17.28 -3.45 -1.97
CA MET A 322 -16.68 -2.45 -1.09
C MET A 322 -15.83 -3.09 0.02
N LEU A 323 -14.72 -2.45 0.37
CA LEU A 323 -13.90 -2.77 1.56
C LEU A 323 -13.71 -1.51 2.42
N SER A 324 -14.13 -1.52 3.68
CA SER A 324 -14.11 -0.30 4.51
C SER A 324 -13.70 -0.52 5.97
N GLU A 325 -13.08 0.49 6.59
CA GLU A 325 -12.75 0.50 8.04
C GLU A 325 -11.86 -0.69 8.49
N CYS A 326 -11.03 -1.25 7.61
CA CYS A 326 -10.25 -2.47 7.88
C CYS A 326 -8.83 -2.17 8.39
N SER A 327 -8.36 -2.85 9.43
CA SER A 327 -7.06 -2.55 10.06
C SER A 327 -6.20 -3.78 10.38
N ASN A 328 -4.94 -3.77 9.94
CA ASN A 328 -3.95 -4.79 10.31
C ASN A 328 -2.82 -4.19 11.15
N SER A 329 -2.52 -4.82 12.29
CA SER A 329 -1.29 -4.63 13.05
C SER A 329 -0.45 -5.90 13.18
N GLY A 330 -0.93 -7.03 12.65
CA GLY A 330 -0.20 -8.30 12.62
C GLY A 330 0.98 -8.29 11.64
N LEU A 331 2.07 -8.98 11.98
CA LEU A 331 3.17 -9.24 11.07
C LEU A 331 2.69 -10.09 9.88
N VAL A 332 3.01 -9.70 8.64
CA VAL A 332 2.72 -10.47 7.42
C VAL A 332 4.03 -10.94 6.79
N THR A 333 4.20 -12.25 6.62
CA THR A 333 5.40 -12.89 6.04
C THR A 333 5.08 -13.83 4.87
N SER A 334 6.06 -14.04 3.98
CA SER A 334 6.06 -15.16 3.02
C SER A 334 7.44 -15.52 2.46
N HIS A 335 7.60 -16.79 2.09
CA HIS A 335 8.87 -17.49 1.89
C HIS A 335 9.14 -18.07 0.47
N ASP A 336 8.17 -18.14 -0.45
CA ASP A 336 8.44 -18.64 -1.84
C ASP A 336 7.36 -18.18 -2.86
N GLY A 337 7.71 -17.26 -3.78
CA GLY A 337 6.98 -16.99 -5.03
C GLY A 337 5.67 -16.20 -4.92
N SER A 338 5.62 -15.23 -4.00
CA SER A 338 4.36 -14.82 -3.36
C SER A 338 3.89 -13.39 -3.64
N VAL A 339 2.63 -13.14 -3.25
CA VAL A 339 1.97 -11.83 -3.29
C VAL A 339 1.46 -11.50 -1.87
N ILE A 340 2.06 -10.51 -1.19
CA ILE A 340 1.76 -10.22 0.23
C ILE A 340 1.33 -8.77 0.50
N GLY A 341 0.22 -8.55 1.22
CA GLY A 341 -0.28 -7.22 1.54
C GLY A 341 -0.69 -7.04 2.99
N GLY A 342 -0.49 -5.85 3.55
CA GLY A 342 -0.93 -5.53 4.91
C GLY A 342 -2.45 -5.61 5.11
N ILE A 343 -3.25 -5.36 4.07
CA ILE A 343 -4.70 -5.63 4.07
C ILE A 343 -5.02 -6.88 3.25
N ALA A 344 -4.56 -6.97 2.01
CA ALA A 344 -4.84 -8.11 1.16
C ALA A 344 -3.68 -8.52 0.25
N GLY A 345 -3.49 -9.83 0.03
CA GLY A 345 -2.52 -10.31 -0.97
C GLY A 345 -2.96 -9.85 -2.37
N ARG A 346 -4.08 -10.38 -2.83
CA ARG A 346 -4.75 -9.95 -4.07
C ARG A 346 -6.17 -9.48 -3.78
N LEU A 347 -6.60 -8.37 -4.40
CA LEU A 347 -7.94 -7.83 -4.23
C LEU A 347 -8.51 -7.26 -5.54
N SER A 348 -9.73 -7.64 -5.87
CA SER A 348 -10.60 -6.92 -6.82
C SER A 348 -11.60 -6.08 -6.05
N VAL A 349 -11.76 -4.81 -6.44
CA VAL A 349 -12.79 -3.91 -5.89
C VAL A 349 -13.62 -3.38 -7.04
N HIS A 350 -14.95 -3.52 -6.95
CA HIS A 350 -15.87 -3.08 -8.01
C HIS A 350 -16.44 -1.67 -7.80
N ASP A 351 -16.37 -1.10 -6.59
CA ASP A 351 -16.83 0.27 -6.29
C ASP A 351 -15.83 1.09 -5.46
N SER A 352 -15.52 0.69 -4.22
CA SER A 352 -14.68 1.52 -3.33
C SER A 352 -13.89 0.76 -2.25
N MET A 353 -12.70 1.28 -1.92
CA MET A 353 -11.89 0.83 -0.78
C MET A 353 -11.52 2.03 0.08
N SER A 354 -12.02 2.09 1.32
CA SER A 354 -11.87 3.29 2.15
C SER A 354 -11.47 3.03 3.60
N GLN A 355 -10.79 4.01 4.21
CA GLN A 355 -10.43 4.02 5.64
C GLN A 355 -9.69 2.74 6.10
N CYS A 356 -8.91 2.12 5.20
CA CYS A 356 -8.14 0.91 5.49
C CYS A 356 -6.72 1.27 5.95
N GLU A 357 -6.22 0.58 6.97
CA GLU A 357 -4.96 0.88 7.67
C GLU A 357 -4.06 -0.33 7.80
N ASN A 358 -2.77 -0.16 7.53
CA ASN A 358 -1.76 -1.12 7.95
C ASN A 358 -0.68 -0.48 8.84
N THR A 359 -0.53 -1.06 10.03
CA THR A 359 0.57 -0.82 11.00
C THR A 359 1.41 -2.08 11.22
N GLY A 360 0.98 -3.23 10.68
CA GLY A 360 1.69 -4.50 10.74
C GLY A 360 2.83 -4.58 9.73
N ARG A 361 4.03 -4.93 10.19
CA ARG A 361 5.22 -5.04 9.32
C ARG A 361 4.99 -6.08 8.23
N ILE A 362 5.48 -5.80 7.02
CA ILE A 362 5.42 -6.72 5.87
C ILE A 362 6.84 -7.12 5.48
N ILE A 363 7.11 -8.43 5.44
CA ILE A 363 8.43 -8.98 5.14
C ILE A 363 8.28 -10.12 4.13
N TYR A 364 8.84 -9.93 2.93
CA TYR A 364 9.10 -11.02 2.00
C TYR A 364 10.59 -11.39 2.08
N ASP A 365 10.88 -12.54 2.70
CA ASP A 365 12.24 -13.12 2.80
C ASP A 365 12.42 -14.36 1.91
N GLY A 366 11.44 -14.63 1.04
CA GLY A 366 11.46 -15.73 0.08
C GLY A 366 12.35 -15.52 -1.15
N LYS A 367 12.42 -16.55 -2.00
CA LYS A 367 13.25 -16.50 -3.22
C LYS A 367 12.74 -15.48 -4.23
N SER A 368 13.68 -14.86 -4.93
CA SER A 368 13.40 -13.91 -6.00
C SER A 368 12.83 -14.63 -7.22
N THR A 369 11.60 -14.29 -7.64
CA THR A 369 10.99 -14.84 -8.86
C THR A 369 10.24 -13.75 -9.63
N SER A 370 10.08 -13.95 -10.94
CA SER A 370 9.40 -12.99 -11.82
C SER A 370 7.90 -12.90 -11.50
N GLY A 371 7.51 -11.88 -10.74
CA GLY A 371 6.11 -11.62 -10.37
C GLY A 371 5.88 -11.39 -8.88
N ASN A 372 6.90 -11.51 -8.02
CA ASN A 372 6.80 -11.25 -6.59
C ASN A 372 6.36 -9.80 -6.31
N LYS A 373 5.42 -9.64 -5.36
CA LYS A 373 4.80 -8.35 -5.00
C LYS A 373 4.60 -8.25 -3.48
N ALA A 374 4.97 -7.12 -2.88
CA ALA A 374 4.70 -6.86 -1.45
C ALA A 374 4.22 -5.42 -1.21
N ALA A 375 3.15 -5.21 -0.44
CA ALA A 375 2.58 -3.87 -0.26
C ALA A 375 1.96 -3.57 1.11
N GLY A 376 1.95 -2.30 1.49
CA GLY A 376 1.34 -1.83 2.73
C GLY A 376 -0.16 -2.11 2.81
N LEU A 377 -0.91 -2.01 1.70
CA LEU A 377 -2.33 -2.39 1.67
C LEU A 377 -2.57 -3.61 0.78
N VAL A 378 -2.40 -3.49 -0.54
CA VAL A 378 -2.70 -4.59 -1.49
C VAL A 378 -1.57 -4.81 -2.48
N ALA A 379 -1.05 -6.04 -2.55
CA ALA A 379 0.07 -6.33 -3.44
C ALA A 379 -0.36 -6.52 -4.91
N ASP A 380 -1.52 -7.11 -5.18
CA ASP A 380 -2.06 -7.29 -6.53
C ASP A 380 -3.50 -6.75 -6.60
N PHE A 381 -3.67 -5.52 -7.10
CA PHE A 381 -4.93 -4.78 -7.08
C PHE A 381 -5.57 -4.70 -8.46
N MET A 382 -6.77 -5.26 -8.60
CA MET A 382 -7.60 -5.16 -9.81
C MET A 382 -8.62 -4.06 -9.60
N ALA A 383 -8.37 -2.90 -10.21
CA ALA A 383 -8.98 -1.65 -9.80
C ALA A 383 -10.43 -1.48 -10.27
N GLY A 384 -10.85 -2.05 -11.40
CA GLY A 384 -12.28 -2.15 -11.77
C GLY A 384 -13.04 -0.83 -12.01
N ASN A 385 -12.35 0.32 -11.99
CA ASN A 385 -12.87 1.70 -11.88
C ASN A 385 -13.17 2.21 -10.44
N ALA A 386 -12.64 1.53 -9.42
CA ALA A 386 -12.83 1.84 -8.01
C ALA A 386 -12.20 3.16 -7.55
N THR A 387 -12.77 3.73 -6.50
CA THR A 387 -12.22 4.89 -5.78
C THR A 387 -11.58 4.44 -4.46
N ILE A 388 -10.32 4.82 -4.23
CA ILE A 388 -9.59 4.53 -2.99
C ILE A 388 -9.51 5.81 -2.16
N SER A 389 -9.97 5.80 -0.90
CA SER A 389 -9.95 7.02 -0.06
C SER A 389 -9.60 6.80 1.42
N GLU A 390 -8.93 7.78 2.03
CA GLU A 390 -8.59 7.77 3.47
C GLU A 390 -7.75 6.54 3.93
N CYS A 391 -7.11 5.85 3.00
CA CYS A 391 -6.35 4.62 3.23
C CYS A 391 -4.87 4.92 3.52
N ARG A 392 -4.26 4.19 4.48
CA ARG A 392 -2.89 4.48 4.94
C ARG A 392 -2.04 3.26 5.28
N ASN A 393 -0.73 3.38 5.06
CA ASN A 393 0.27 2.45 5.59
C ASN A 393 1.29 3.19 6.44
N GLU A 394 1.50 2.74 7.67
CA GLU A 394 2.53 3.24 8.59
C GLU A 394 3.64 2.20 8.83
N ALA A 395 3.46 0.96 8.37
CA ALA A 395 4.41 -0.13 8.60
C ALA A 395 5.48 -0.23 7.50
N PRO A 396 6.73 -0.56 7.84
CA PRO A 396 7.75 -0.82 6.82
C PRO A 396 7.41 -2.06 5.99
N VAL A 397 7.66 -1.94 4.68
CA VAL A 397 7.50 -2.99 3.67
C VAL A 397 8.90 -3.36 3.18
N SER A 398 9.32 -4.61 3.38
CA SER A 398 10.60 -5.12 2.92
C SER A 398 10.42 -6.37 2.08
N GLY A 399 11.07 -6.45 0.91
CA GLY A 399 10.89 -7.58 0.00
C GLY A 399 11.66 -7.48 -1.31
N CYS A 400 11.28 -8.30 -2.29
CA CYS A 400 11.88 -8.31 -3.63
C CYS A 400 10.84 -8.04 -4.73
N GLY A 401 11.31 -7.69 -5.94
CA GLY A 401 10.44 -7.50 -7.10
C GLY A 401 9.76 -6.13 -7.07
N THR A 402 8.42 -6.10 -7.02
CA THR A 402 7.66 -4.84 -6.99
C THR A 402 7.10 -4.57 -5.59
N LEU A 403 7.44 -3.41 -5.01
CA LEU A 403 7.01 -3.02 -3.66
C LEU A 403 6.18 -1.72 -3.70
N GLY A 404 5.16 -1.61 -2.84
CA GLY A 404 4.31 -0.41 -2.79
C GLY A 404 3.82 -0.08 -1.37
N GLY A 405 3.93 1.18 -0.93
CA GLY A 405 3.40 1.57 0.38
C GLY A 405 1.88 1.52 0.48
N LEU A 406 1.14 1.72 -0.62
CA LEU A 406 -0.28 1.33 -0.70
C LEU A 406 -0.45 0.09 -1.58
N PHE A 407 0.00 0.17 -2.83
CA PHE A 407 -0.25 -0.82 -3.87
C PHE A 407 1.05 -1.24 -4.57
N ALA A 408 1.39 -2.53 -4.61
CA ALA A 408 2.55 -2.96 -5.39
C ALA A 408 2.22 -3.02 -6.89
N TYR A 409 1.11 -3.63 -7.29
CA TYR A 409 0.66 -3.71 -8.68
C TYR A 409 -0.80 -3.29 -8.83
N CYS A 410 -1.11 -2.45 -9.83
CA CYS A 410 -2.47 -2.05 -10.18
C CYS A 410 -2.81 -2.39 -11.65
N ASP A 411 -4.00 -2.94 -11.88
CA ASP A 411 -4.47 -3.40 -13.19
C ASP A 411 -5.96 -3.10 -13.43
N ASN A 412 -6.34 -2.94 -14.70
CA ASN A 412 -7.70 -2.72 -15.24
C ASN A 412 -8.48 -1.48 -14.75
N GLY A 413 -8.98 -0.69 -15.71
CA GLY A 413 -9.93 0.41 -15.43
C GLY A 413 -9.25 1.73 -15.09
N ILE A 414 -10.01 2.63 -14.44
CA ILE A 414 -9.55 3.93 -13.95
C ILE A 414 -9.25 3.82 -12.45
N LEU A 415 -8.03 4.14 -12.01
CA LEU A 415 -7.68 4.18 -10.60
C LEU A 415 -7.75 5.61 -10.06
N LYS A 416 -8.49 5.81 -8.96
CA LYS A 416 -8.45 7.07 -8.19
C LYS A 416 -7.93 6.81 -6.78
N ILE A 417 -7.02 7.67 -6.32
CA ILE A 417 -6.50 7.66 -4.94
C ILE A 417 -6.69 9.06 -4.35
N GLU A 418 -7.50 9.19 -3.29
CA GLU A 418 -7.93 10.47 -2.72
C GLU A 418 -7.67 10.50 -1.21
N THR A 419 -6.87 11.43 -0.69
CA THR A 419 -6.54 11.53 0.75
C THR A 419 -5.88 10.26 1.35
N CYS A 420 -4.99 9.59 0.62
CA CYS A 420 -4.29 8.37 1.06
C CYS A 420 -2.80 8.61 1.32
N TYR A 421 -2.14 7.84 2.20
CA TYR A 421 -0.72 8.07 2.47
C TYR A 421 0.12 6.87 2.88
N ASN A 422 1.42 6.97 2.62
CA ASN A 422 2.43 6.04 3.16
C ASN A 422 3.43 6.77 4.06
N ALA A 423 3.59 6.26 5.29
CA ALA A 423 4.64 6.64 6.24
C ALA A 423 5.64 5.51 6.52
N GLY A 424 5.35 4.27 6.09
CA GLY A 424 6.24 3.13 6.24
C GLY A 424 7.42 3.17 5.25
N GLU A 425 8.61 2.76 5.69
CA GLU A 425 9.77 2.63 4.79
C GLU A 425 9.59 1.48 3.80
N ILE A 426 9.82 1.75 2.51
CA ILE A 426 9.71 0.78 1.41
C ILE A 426 11.14 0.43 0.98
N SER A 427 11.55 -0.81 1.23
CA SER A 427 12.96 -1.23 1.11
C SER A 427 13.13 -2.53 0.35
N LEU A 428 14.05 -2.56 -0.61
CA LEU A 428 14.46 -3.82 -1.23
C LEU A 428 15.27 -4.65 -0.21
N ALA A 429 14.91 -5.91 -0.04
CA ALA A 429 15.68 -6.89 0.74
C ALA A 429 16.91 -7.40 -0.05
N SER A 430 17.83 -8.10 0.62
CA SER A 430 18.89 -8.84 -0.07
C SER A 430 18.30 -10.08 -0.76
N CYS A 431 18.23 -10.07 -2.09
CA CYS A 431 17.56 -11.09 -2.89
C CYS A 431 18.54 -12.11 -3.49
N ASP A 432 18.20 -13.40 -3.52
CA ASP A 432 19.05 -14.46 -4.08
C ASP A 432 19.36 -14.28 -5.59
N GLU A 433 18.43 -13.69 -6.35
CA GLU A 433 18.62 -13.28 -7.75
C GLU A 433 18.06 -11.86 -7.95
N VAL A 434 18.77 -11.04 -8.74
CA VAL A 434 18.41 -9.65 -9.03
C VAL A 434 17.47 -9.60 -10.23
N LEU A 435 16.23 -9.12 -10.06
CA LEU A 435 15.21 -9.18 -11.10
C LEU A 435 15.29 -7.99 -12.04
N SER A 436 15.14 -8.19 -13.34
CA SER A 436 15.30 -7.14 -14.38
C SER A 436 14.29 -5.98 -14.31
N GLN A 437 13.28 -6.06 -13.43
CA GLN A 437 12.30 -5.02 -13.14
C GLN A 437 11.96 -5.02 -11.64
N GLU A 438 12.77 -4.31 -10.86
CA GLU A 438 12.47 -3.99 -9.45
C GLU A 438 11.97 -2.54 -9.37
N ASN A 439 10.77 -2.37 -8.81
CA ASN A 439 10.04 -1.10 -8.82
C ASN A 439 9.43 -0.85 -7.44
N LEU A 440 9.84 0.24 -6.78
CA LEU A 440 9.46 0.59 -5.42
C LEU A 440 8.72 1.92 -5.44
N GLY A 441 7.47 1.90 -4.95
CA GLY A 441 6.61 3.07 -4.87
C GLY A 441 6.19 3.40 -3.45
N GLY A 442 6.27 4.66 -3.04
CA GLY A 442 5.67 5.11 -1.78
C GLY A 442 4.15 4.94 -1.76
N LEU A 443 3.44 5.26 -2.85
CA LEU A 443 2.03 4.91 -3.03
C LEU A 443 1.85 3.68 -3.95
N ILE A 444 2.20 3.80 -5.24
CA ILE A 444 2.03 2.73 -6.25
C ILE A 444 3.39 2.25 -6.78
N GLY A 445 3.69 0.95 -6.59
CA GLY A 445 4.91 0.30 -7.07
C GLY A 445 4.94 0.03 -8.58
N ASN A 446 3.79 -0.22 -9.21
CA ASN A 446 3.63 -0.42 -10.66
C ASN A 446 2.15 -0.32 -11.08
N GLY A 447 1.81 0.60 -11.99
CA GLY A 447 0.44 0.81 -12.48
C GLY A 447 0.17 0.36 -13.93
N ILE A 448 1.01 -0.47 -14.54
CA ILE A 448 1.04 -0.76 -15.99
C ILE A 448 -0.24 -1.38 -16.58
N GLY A 449 -1.23 -1.80 -15.77
CA GLY A 449 -2.52 -2.30 -16.27
C GLY A 449 -3.68 -1.29 -16.25
N CYS A 450 -3.53 -0.11 -15.63
CA CYS A 450 -4.61 0.88 -15.55
C CYS A 450 -4.73 1.74 -16.83
N ASN A 451 -5.95 2.09 -17.26
CA ASN A 451 -6.18 2.98 -18.41
C ASN A 451 -5.90 4.47 -18.07
N GLU A 452 -6.12 4.83 -16.82
CA GLU A 452 -5.97 6.18 -16.28
C GLU A 452 -5.70 6.07 -14.78
N ILE A 453 -4.79 6.90 -14.26
CA ILE A 453 -4.51 7.05 -12.84
C ILE A 453 -4.73 8.52 -12.47
N LYS A 454 -5.51 8.75 -11.40
CA LYS A 454 -5.70 10.05 -10.77
C LYS A 454 -5.34 9.97 -9.28
N ILE A 455 -4.59 10.93 -8.78
CA ILE A 455 -4.20 10.99 -7.37
C ILE A 455 -4.44 12.41 -6.85
N SER A 456 -5.21 12.57 -5.76
CA SER A 456 -5.36 13.85 -5.06
C SER A 456 -5.09 13.75 -3.56
N ASP A 457 -4.59 14.83 -2.97
CA ASP A 457 -4.47 15.03 -1.51
C ASP A 457 -3.64 13.93 -0.80
N SER A 458 -2.80 13.21 -1.55
CA SER A 458 -2.17 11.96 -1.14
C SER A 458 -0.66 12.08 -1.15
N TYR A 459 0.02 11.42 -0.20
CA TYR A 459 1.41 11.72 0.07
C TYR A 459 2.26 10.56 0.61
N ASN A 460 3.57 10.69 0.42
CA ASN A 460 4.58 9.79 0.98
C ASN A 460 5.48 10.53 1.96
N VAL A 461 5.73 9.95 3.14
CA VAL A 461 6.76 10.40 4.10
C VAL A 461 7.72 9.28 4.51
N GLY A 462 7.44 8.03 4.13
CA GLY A 462 8.37 6.90 4.32
C GLY A 462 9.48 6.92 3.27
N ASN A 463 10.70 6.52 3.64
CA ASN A 463 11.81 6.40 2.69
C ASN A 463 11.52 5.30 1.66
N VAL A 464 11.99 5.46 0.42
CA VAL A 464 11.86 4.48 -0.67
C VAL A 464 13.25 4.16 -1.21
N THR A 465 13.75 2.95 -0.98
CA THR A 465 15.17 2.62 -1.15
C THR A 465 15.44 1.25 -1.78
N GLY A 466 16.19 1.25 -2.87
CA GLY A 466 16.78 0.09 -3.53
C GLY A 466 16.14 -0.28 -4.87
N GLY A 467 16.89 -1.03 -5.70
CA GLY A 467 16.40 -1.54 -6.97
C GLY A 467 16.29 -0.46 -8.06
N ARG A 468 15.82 -0.91 -9.24
CA ARG A 468 15.96 -0.13 -10.48
C ARG A 468 15.12 1.15 -10.51
N ASN A 469 13.85 1.11 -10.11
CA ASN A 469 12.95 2.27 -10.15
C ASN A 469 12.46 2.60 -8.75
N CYS A 470 12.77 3.79 -8.25
CA CYS A 470 12.29 4.31 -6.97
C CYS A 470 11.46 5.58 -7.17
N THR A 471 10.28 5.63 -6.56
CA THR A 471 9.32 6.74 -6.75
C THR A 471 8.44 6.95 -5.53
N ALA A 472 8.02 8.17 -5.25
CA ALA A 472 7.16 8.42 -4.09
C ALA A 472 5.68 8.04 -4.33
N CYS A 473 5.15 8.21 -5.54
CA CYS A 473 3.70 8.07 -5.78
C CYS A 473 3.32 7.14 -6.94
N GLY A 474 4.15 6.96 -7.96
CA GLY A 474 3.81 6.04 -9.05
C GLY A 474 4.93 5.68 -10.04
N PHE A 475 4.91 4.41 -10.48
CA PHE A 475 5.74 3.87 -11.56
C PHE A 475 4.86 3.23 -12.66
N GLY A 476 5.28 3.38 -13.91
CA GLY A 476 4.69 2.70 -15.06
C GLY A 476 4.92 3.45 -16.37
N ASN A 477 4.83 2.75 -17.51
CA ASN A 477 4.85 3.35 -18.84
C ASN A 477 3.48 3.96 -19.22
N ILE A 478 2.84 4.67 -18.28
CA ILE A 478 1.48 5.17 -18.41
C ILE A 478 1.42 6.62 -17.94
N ASP A 479 0.65 7.42 -18.68
CA ASP A 479 0.39 8.81 -18.38
C ASP A 479 -0.46 8.93 -17.11
N VAL A 480 0.13 9.49 -16.04
CA VAL A 480 -0.65 9.97 -14.89
C VAL A 480 -1.45 11.18 -15.35
N ARG A 481 -2.73 10.96 -15.68
CA ARG A 481 -3.61 11.97 -16.28
C ARG A 481 -3.83 13.17 -15.36
N GLN A 482 -3.82 12.96 -14.04
CA GLN A 482 -3.98 14.02 -13.07
C GLN A 482 -3.34 13.68 -11.72
N MET A 483 -2.50 14.59 -11.22
CA MET A 483 -2.02 14.61 -9.84
C MET A 483 -2.27 16.00 -9.24
N ASP A 484 -2.96 16.09 -8.11
CA ASP A 484 -3.34 17.36 -7.47
C ASP A 484 -3.06 17.37 -5.96
N ASN A 485 -2.41 18.41 -5.44
CA ASN A 485 -2.12 18.56 -4.00
C ASN A 485 -1.39 17.34 -3.36
N CYS A 486 -0.53 16.66 -4.13
CA CYS A 486 0.19 15.46 -3.70
C CYS A 486 1.66 15.74 -3.40
N TYR A 487 2.26 15.07 -2.43
CA TYR A 487 3.63 15.38 -2.03
C TYR A 487 4.49 14.23 -1.50
N ASN A 488 5.80 14.46 -1.48
CA ASN A 488 6.79 13.57 -0.88
C ASN A 488 7.68 14.29 0.14
N LYS A 489 7.96 13.63 1.27
CA LYS A 489 8.95 14.04 2.28
C LYS A 489 9.92 12.92 2.66
N GLY A 490 9.72 11.69 2.17
CA GLY A 490 10.64 10.58 2.38
C GLY A 490 11.77 10.60 1.34
N ASN A 491 12.97 10.18 1.71
CA ASN A 491 14.08 10.14 0.75
C ASN A 491 13.88 9.01 -0.26
N ILE A 492 14.20 9.28 -1.53
CA ILE A 492 14.00 8.37 -2.67
C ILE A 492 15.38 7.98 -3.21
N THR A 493 15.72 6.69 -3.23
CA THR A 493 17.08 6.21 -3.58
C THR A 493 17.05 4.90 -4.36
N GLY A 494 17.49 4.90 -5.61
CA GLY A 494 17.53 3.73 -6.50
C GLY A 494 18.19 4.07 -7.84
N SER A 495 18.29 3.17 -8.81
CA SER A 495 19.01 3.49 -10.07
C SER A 495 18.35 4.64 -10.85
N TYR A 496 17.02 4.62 -10.94
CA TYR A 496 16.21 5.72 -11.47
C TYR A 496 15.26 6.21 -10.37
N ALA A 497 15.54 7.39 -9.79
CA ALA A 497 14.87 7.93 -8.61
C ALA A 497 14.03 9.18 -8.93
N TYR A 498 12.78 9.22 -8.47
CA TYR A 498 11.86 10.32 -8.78
C TYR A 498 11.04 10.76 -7.57
N GLY A 499 11.01 12.06 -7.28
CA GLY A 499 10.33 12.59 -6.09
C GLY A 499 8.81 12.39 -6.05
N LEU A 500 8.15 12.08 -7.18
CA LEU A 500 6.72 11.74 -7.27
C LEU A 500 6.40 10.64 -8.31
N ILE A 501 6.88 10.77 -9.56
CA ILE A 501 6.44 9.96 -10.71
C ILE A 501 7.61 9.53 -11.59
N ALA A 502 7.77 8.22 -11.81
CA ALA A 502 8.81 7.66 -12.68
C ALA A 502 8.41 7.55 -14.17
N GLY A 503 7.11 7.70 -14.48
CA GLY A 503 6.55 7.69 -15.83
C GLY A 503 6.28 9.08 -16.42
N THR A 504 5.27 9.15 -17.30
CA THR A 504 4.76 10.40 -17.87
C THR A 504 3.64 10.97 -16.99
N ALA A 505 3.48 12.30 -16.94
CA ALA A 505 2.28 12.95 -16.41
C ALA A 505 1.71 14.01 -17.37
N ASP A 506 0.38 14.07 -17.46
CA ASP A 506 -0.36 15.06 -18.27
C ASP A 506 -0.72 16.32 -17.47
N THR A 507 -1.01 16.17 -16.18
CA THR A 507 -1.40 17.28 -15.30
C THR A 507 -0.83 17.07 -13.90
N LEU A 508 0.01 18.01 -13.47
CA LEU A 508 0.56 18.09 -12.12
C LEU A 508 0.20 19.46 -11.54
N THR A 509 -0.59 19.50 -10.46
CA THR A 509 -1.04 20.74 -9.82
C THR A 509 -0.76 20.74 -8.32
N TYR A 510 -0.13 21.80 -7.80
CA TYR A 510 0.21 21.96 -6.37
C TYR A 510 1.07 20.81 -5.78
N CYS A 511 1.77 20.04 -6.62
CA CYS A 511 2.50 18.85 -6.19
C CYS A 511 3.97 19.15 -5.85
N TYR A 512 4.52 18.56 -4.79
CA TYR A 512 5.85 18.95 -4.31
C TYR A 512 6.70 17.84 -3.67
N ASN A 513 8.01 18.10 -3.58
CA ASN A 513 8.98 17.22 -2.94
C ASN A 513 9.90 17.97 -1.96
N GLU A 514 10.06 17.40 -0.76
CA GLU A 514 10.99 17.81 0.29
C GLU A 514 12.08 16.75 0.57
N GLY A 515 11.88 15.49 0.18
CA GLY A 515 12.83 14.40 0.41
C GLY A 515 14.00 14.44 -0.57
N ASP A 516 15.21 14.06 -0.13
CA ASP A 516 16.36 13.95 -1.02
C ASP A 516 16.14 12.83 -2.06
N VAL A 517 16.50 13.09 -3.32
CA VAL A 517 16.35 12.16 -4.45
C VAL A 517 17.73 11.78 -5.00
N TYR A 518 18.11 10.51 -4.88
CA TYR A 518 19.43 10.02 -5.24
C TYR A 518 19.40 8.86 -6.24
N GLY A 519 19.93 9.10 -7.44
CA GLY A 519 20.17 8.08 -8.45
C GLY A 519 21.47 7.31 -8.17
N LEU A 520 21.39 6.03 -7.81
CA LEU A 520 22.55 5.17 -7.55
C LEU A 520 23.11 4.53 -8.82
N GLU A 521 24.41 4.21 -8.83
CA GLU A 521 24.97 3.33 -9.85
C GLU A 521 24.85 1.87 -9.42
N GLU A 522 23.93 1.13 -10.05
CA GLU A 522 23.88 -0.33 -9.89
C GLU A 522 24.49 -1.03 -11.12
N GLU A 523 25.63 -1.69 -10.89
CA GLU A 523 26.43 -2.45 -11.88
C GLU A 523 25.58 -3.45 -12.69
N TYR A 524 24.50 -3.94 -12.10
CA TYR A 524 23.62 -4.96 -12.67
C TYR A 524 22.57 -4.42 -13.67
N TYR A 525 22.09 -3.18 -13.48
CA TYR A 525 20.86 -2.73 -14.16
C TYR A 525 21.08 -2.00 -15.47
N SER A 526 22.12 -1.15 -15.54
CA SER A 526 22.53 -0.46 -16.77
C SER A 526 23.84 0.34 -16.64
N SER A 527 24.41 0.55 -15.44
CA SER A 527 25.43 1.60 -15.19
C SER A 527 24.96 3.01 -15.62
N GLU A 528 23.65 3.23 -15.59
CA GLU A 528 22.98 4.53 -15.70
C GLU A 528 22.34 4.86 -14.35
N ALA A 529 22.44 6.12 -13.94
CA ALA A 529 21.81 6.66 -12.74
C ALA A 529 21.00 7.89 -13.13
N ASN A 530 19.71 7.95 -12.80
CA ASN A 530 18.81 9.07 -13.11
C ASN A 530 18.12 9.58 -11.83
N ALA A 531 17.95 10.90 -11.71
CA ALA A 531 17.25 11.53 -10.59
C ALA A 531 16.45 12.78 -11.02
N ALA A 532 15.18 12.89 -10.62
CA ALA A 532 14.45 14.16 -10.71
C ALA A 532 13.57 14.46 -9.50
N GLY A 533 13.53 15.74 -9.13
CA GLY A 533 12.84 16.20 -7.92
C GLY A 533 11.32 15.97 -7.91
N LEU A 534 10.67 15.84 -9.08
CA LEU A 534 9.26 15.42 -9.16
C LEU A 534 9.05 14.25 -10.13
N VAL A 535 9.38 14.42 -11.42
CA VAL A 535 8.82 13.57 -12.48
C VAL A 535 9.83 13.25 -13.59
N ASN A 536 9.72 12.07 -14.20
CA ASN A 536 10.53 11.72 -15.36
C ASN A 536 10.14 12.54 -16.60
N VAL A 537 8.90 12.41 -17.07
CA VAL A 537 8.42 13.08 -18.29
C VAL A 537 7.13 13.87 -18.04
N MET A 538 7.06 15.09 -18.55
CA MET A 538 5.82 15.86 -18.65
C MET A 538 5.33 15.91 -20.10
N ALA A 539 4.02 15.74 -20.29
CA ALA A 539 3.33 15.76 -21.58
C ALA A 539 2.09 16.70 -21.60
N GLY A 540 2.07 17.72 -20.72
CA GLY A 540 0.92 18.58 -20.49
C GLY A 540 1.18 19.67 -19.45
N LYS A 541 0.23 19.94 -18.53
CA LYS A 541 0.33 21.07 -17.60
C LYS A 541 1.09 20.72 -16.31
N MET A 542 2.01 21.57 -15.89
CA MET A 542 2.58 21.60 -14.53
C MET A 542 2.35 22.98 -13.91
N LEU A 543 1.66 23.07 -12.78
CA LEU A 543 1.26 24.34 -12.15
C LEU A 543 1.46 24.32 -10.63
N ASN A 544 2.13 25.34 -10.09
CA ASN A 544 2.38 25.48 -8.64
C ASN A 544 3.17 24.30 -8.01
N CYS A 545 3.94 23.57 -8.82
CA CYS A 545 4.71 22.40 -8.40
C CYS A 545 6.16 22.77 -8.05
N HIS A 546 6.74 22.14 -7.02
CA HIS A 546 8.08 22.54 -6.57
C HIS A 546 8.92 21.46 -5.89
N ASN A 547 10.24 21.62 -5.95
CA ASN A 547 11.20 20.76 -5.29
C ASN A 547 12.09 21.53 -4.32
N SER A 548 12.37 20.93 -3.17
CA SER A 548 13.23 21.47 -2.12
C SER A 548 14.22 20.45 -1.52
N GLY A 549 13.98 19.15 -1.70
CA GLY A 549 14.99 18.11 -1.45
C GLY A 549 16.10 18.15 -2.51
N ASN A 550 17.30 17.71 -2.16
CA ASN A 550 18.43 17.74 -3.09
C ASN A 550 18.31 16.61 -4.12
N VAL A 551 18.67 16.88 -5.37
CA VAL A 551 18.55 15.92 -6.49
C VAL A 551 19.94 15.61 -7.02
N SER A 552 20.39 14.36 -6.90
CA SER A 552 21.74 13.99 -7.33
C SER A 552 21.84 12.60 -7.94
N THR A 553 22.90 12.36 -8.70
CA THR A 553 23.23 11.01 -9.19
C THR A 553 24.66 10.66 -8.84
N GLU A 554 24.89 9.36 -8.62
CA GLU A 554 26.21 8.76 -8.66
C GLU A 554 26.80 8.83 -10.08
N LYS A 555 28.00 8.26 -10.23
CA LYS A 555 28.68 8.09 -11.50
C LYS A 555 27.84 7.25 -12.48
N SER A 556 27.90 7.59 -13.75
CA SER A 556 27.39 6.73 -14.82
C SER A 556 28.51 6.49 -15.83
N TYR A 557 28.55 5.30 -16.40
CA TYR A 557 29.55 4.92 -17.42
C TYR A 557 28.98 4.81 -18.83
N ILE A 558 27.64 4.83 -19.01
CA ILE A 558 27.02 4.91 -20.32
C ILE A 558 27.02 6.35 -20.85
N TYR A 559 27.83 6.58 -21.88
CA TYR A 559 27.86 7.85 -22.61
C TYR A 559 26.68 7.95 -23.59
N SER A 560 25.54 8.47 -23.14
CA SER A 560 24.60 9.14 -24.04
C SER A 560 24.88 10.65 -24.05
N PRO A 561 25.14 11.27 -25.22
CA PRO A 561 25.32 12.71 -25.28
C PRO A 561 23.99 13.49 -25.21
N ASP A 562 22.86 12.83 -25.43
CA ASP A 562 21.57 13.46 -25.72
C ASP A 562 20.53 13.37 -24.59
N PHE A 563 20.71 12.46 -23.62
CA PHE A 563 19.84 12.35 -22.44
C PHE A 563 20.32 13.23 -21.27
N CYS A 564 19.41 13.52 -20.35
CA CYS A 564 19.73 14.19 -19.09
C CYS A 564 19.43 13.26 -17.92
N HIS A 565 20.34 13.24 -16.96
CA HIS A 565 20.32 12.30 -15.84
C HIS A 565 19.88 12.97 -14.52
N THR A 566 19.87 14.31 -14.45
CA THR A 566 19.57 15.02 -13.19
C THR A 566 18.79 16.30 -13.45
N ALA A 567 17.64 16.48 -12.79
CA ALA A 567 16.85 17.71 -12.91
C ALA A 567 16.09 18.09 -11.63
N GLY A 568 16.07 19.38 -11.30
CA GLY A 568 15.38 19.86 -10.08
C GLY A 568 13.87 19.59 -10.07
N LEU A 569 13.19 19.53 -11.24
CA LEU A 569 11.77 19.16 -11.34
C LEU A 569 11.54 17.95 -12.26
N CYS A 570 11.98 18.04 -13.52
CA CYS A 570 11.61 17.08 -14.56
C CYS A 570 12.76 16.73 -15.51
N LEU A 571 12.99 15.44 -15.81
CA LEU A 571 14.05 15.06 -16.76
C LEU A 571 13.73 15.49 -18.20
N SER A 572 12.47 15.37 -18.64
CA SER A 572 12.08 15.65 -20.03
C SER A 572 10.73 16.38 -20.12
N LEU A 573 10.77 17.61 -20.62
CA LEU A 573 9.60 18.48 -20.81
C LEU A 573 9.23 18.56 -22.30
N TYR A 574 8.08 17.97 -22.67
CA TYR A 574 7.58 17.91 -24.05
C TYR A 574 6.10 18.29 -24.14
N ASN A 575 5.68 19.02 -25.18
CA ASN A 575 4.27 19.38 -25.43
C ASN A 575 3.54 19.92 -24.18
N SER A 576 4.24 20.75 -23.38
CA SER A 576 3.87 21.04 -22.00
C SER A 576 3.70 22.52 -21.71
N ASP A 577 2.86 22.84 -20.72
CA ASP A 577 2.65 24.19 -20.19
C ASP A 577 3.04 24.23 -18.71
N VAL A 578 4.16 24.89 -18.39
CA VAL A 578 4.67 25.00 -17.02
C VAL A 578 4.48 26.41 -16.50
N GLU A 579 3.87 26.52 -15.33
CA GLU A 579 3.50 27.80 -14.72
C GLU A 579 3.77 27.79 -13.20
N GLN A 580 4.39 28.86 -12.67
CA GLN A 580 4.55 29.04 -11.23
C GLN A 580 5.26 27.87 -10.52
N CYS A 581 6.23 27.24 -11.20
CA CYS A 581 6.96 26.07 -10.69
C CYS A 581 8.42 26.39 -10.33
N TYR A 582 8.98 25.75 -9.30
CA TYR A 582 10.31 26.15 -8.81
C TYR A 582 11.14 25.07 -8.12
N ASN A 583 12.47 25.22 -8.15
CA ASN A 583 13.41 24.37 -7.42
C ASN A 583 14.27 25.20 -6.46
N ILE A 584 14.40 24.74 -5.21
CA ILE A 584 15.35 25.30 -4.23
C ILE A 584 16.37 24.28 -3.69
N GLY A 585 16.21 22.99 -3.99
CA GLY A 585 17.18 21.94 -3.61
C GLY A 585 18.38 21.92 -4.56
N ASP A 586 19.57 21.55 -4.06
CA ASP A 586 20.77 21.50 -4.91
C ASP A 586 20.67 20.33 -5.92
N VAL A 587 21.15 20.57 -7.14
CA VAL A 587 21.13 19.62 -8.27
C VAL A 587 22.57 19.24 -8.64
N ALA A 588 22.93 17.96 -8.53
CA ALA A 588 24.30 17.48 -8.75
C ALA A 588 24.35 16.16 -9.56
N GLY A 589 24.61 16.27 -10.85
CA GLY A 589 24.60 15.13 -11.79
C GLY A 589 25.94 14.80 -12.43
N HIS A 590 26.19 13.52 -12.72
CA HIS A 590 27.43 13.05 -13.36
C HIS A 590 27.50 13.31 -14.89
N PHE A 591 26.48 13.94 -15.50
CA PHE A 591 26.48 14.28 -16.93
C PHE A 591 25.78 15.61 -17.23
N ASN A 592 24.51 15.55 -17.65
CA ASN A 592 23.71 16.68 -18.08
C ASN A 592 22.66 16.98 -17.00
N SER A 593 22.72 18.20 -16.45
CA SER A 593 22.13 18.57 -15.17
C SER A 593 21.41 19.93 -15.26
N GLY A 594 20.13 19.97 -14.89
CA GLY A 594 19.29 21.17 -15.06
C GLY A 594 18.58 21.61 -13.78
N GLY A 595 18.58 22.92 -13.49
CA GLY A 595 17.97 23.45 -12.26
C GLY A 595 16.45 23.24 -12.17
N LEU A 596 15.74 23.20 -13.30
CA LEU A 596 14.34 22.74 -13.39
C LEU A 596 14.21 21.53 -14.31
N PHE A 597 14.76 21.61 -15.51
CA PHE A 597 14.51 20.66 -16.61
C PHE A 597 15.80 20.04 -17.13
N GLY A 598 15.79 18.73 -17.39
CA GLY A 598 16.87 18.09 -18.14
C GLY A 598 16.84 18.54 -19.60
N VAL A 599 15.90 17.98 -20.37
CA VAL A 599 15.61 18.34 -21.76
C VAL A 599 14.30 19.11 -21.83
N MET A 600 14.23 20.15 -22.67
CA MET A 600 13.00 20.87 -23.03
C MET A 600 12.82 20.94 -24.55
N ALA A 601 11.60 20.72 -25.04
CA ALA A 601 11.19 21.03 -26.42
C ALA A 601 9.66 21.18 -26.54
N THR A 602 9.17 21.97 -27.52
CA THR A 602 7.72 22.13 -27.82
C THR A 602 6.90 22.44 -26.55
N SER A 603 7.28 23.45 -25.76
CA SER A 603 6.72 23.75 -24.43
C SER A 603 6.75 25.23 -24.06
N SER A 604 5.77 25.67 -23.27
CA SER A 604 5.76 26.96 -22.56
C SER A 604 6.25 26.80 -21.13
N VAL A 605 7.09 27.74 -20.68
CA VAL A 605 7.54 27.88 -19.28
C VAL A 605 7.32 29.32 -18.85
N SER A 606 6.55 29.54 -17.79
CA SER A 606 6.18 30.86 -17.30
C SER A 606 6.27 30.97 -15.78
N ASN A 607 6.70 32.13 -15.28
CA ASN A 607 6.75 32.41 -13.84
C ASN A 607 7.51 31.34 -13.02
N CYS A 608 8.60 30.79 -13.55
CA CYS A 608 9.35 29.71 -12.88
C CYS A 608 10.68 30.21 -12.30
N TYR A 609 11.26 29.50 -11.34
CA TYR A 609 12.64 29.80 -10.91
C TYR A 609 13.42 28.62 -10.33
N ASN A 610 14.74 28.64 -10.55
CA ASN A 610 15.69 27.80 -9.82
C ASN A 610 16.55 28.65 -8.88
N ALA A 611 16.54 28.35 -7.58
CA ALA A 611 17.45 28.94 -6.60
C ALA A 611 18.48 27.93 -6.03
N GLY A 612 18.25 26.63 -6.21
CA GLY A 612 19.23 25.60 -5.85
C GLY A 612 20.47 25.64 -6.75
N LYS A 613 21.64 25.31 -6.21
CA LYS A 613 22.89 25.25 -6.98
C LYS A 613 22.83 24.09 -7.98
N VAL A 614 23.30 24.31 -9.20
CA VAL A 614 23.30 23.31 -10.28
C VAL A 614 24.72 22.94 -10.68
N THR A 615 25.03 21.65 -10.63
CA THR A 615 26.34 21.11 -11.01
C THR A 615 26.23 19.91 -11.94
N GLY A 616 27.11 19.86 -12.94
CA GLY A 616 27.20 18.77 -13.91
C GLY A 616 28.61 18.56 -14.45
N ASP A 617 28.96 17.34 -14.84
CA ASP A 617 30.26 17.06 -15.48
C ASP A 617 30.29 17.30 -17.00
N LYS A 618 29.11 17.50 -17.62
CA LYS A 618 29.00 17.72 -19.07
C LYS A 618 28.19 18.95 -19.44
N VAL A 619 26.85 18.90 -19.44
CA VAL A 619 26.01 20.06 -19.81
C VAL A 619 25.23 20.53 -18.60
N THR A 620 25.55 21.70 -18.06
CA THR A 620 24.91 22.25 -16.85
C THR A 620 24.11 23.50 -17.20
N GLY A 621 22.84 23.56 -16.79
CA GLY A 621 21.94 24.68 -17.08
C GLY A 621 21.11 25.14 -15.89
N GLY A 622 21.07 26.45 -15.64
CA GLY A 622 20.35 27.04 -14.50
C GLY A 622 18.83 26.80 -14.49
N ILE A 623 18.20 26.76 -15.67
CA ILE A 623 16.80 26.37 -15.88
C ILE A 623 16.73 25.02 -16.59
N ALA A 624 17.32 24.92 -17.79
CA ALA A 624 17.30 23.70 -18.60
C ALA A 624 18.72 23.27 -18.98
N ALA A 625 19.06 21.99 -18.82
CA ALA A 625 20.37 21.48 -19.27
C ALA A 625 20.46 21.56 -20.80
N ILE A 626 19.46 21.02 -21.50
CA ILE A 626 19.38 21.00 -22.96
C ILE A 626 18.04 21.60 -23.41
N TYR A 627 18.10 22.56 -24.34
CA TYR A 627 16.97 22.90 -25.20
C TYR A 627 17.15 22.24 -26.58
N ASP A 628 16.13 21.53 -27.06
CA ASP A 628 16.16 20.81 -28.34
C ASP A 628 15.18 21.40 -29.36
N CYS A 629 15.73 22.10 -30.36
CA CYS A 629 14.98 22.69 -31.47
C CYS A 629 14.49 21.58 -32.42
N ASN A 630 13.42 20.89 -32.05
CA ASN A 630 12.83 19.76 -32.78
C ASN A 630 11.33 19.90 -33.10
N GLY A 631 10.66 20.92 -32.53
CA GLY A 631 9.23 21.18 -32.70
C GLY A 631 8.83 21.82 -34.04
N ASN A 632 7.52 21.94 -34.27
CA ASN A 632 6.93 22.72 -35.39
C ASN A 632 6.35 24.07 -34.93
N GLU A 633 6.32 24.32 -33.63
CA GLU A 633 5.76 25.50 -32.97
C GLU A 633 6.87 26.24 -32.21
N ALA A 634 6.58 27.47 -31.78
CA ALA A 634 7.57 28.32 -31.11
C ALA A 634 7.52 28.13 -29.58
N ASP A 635 8.69 27.87 -29.00
CA ASP A 635 8.85 27.65 -27.56
C ASP A 635 8.98 28.97 -26.82
N VAL A 636 8.54 29.02 -25.56
CA VAL A 636 8.57 30.27 -24.77
C VAL A 636 9.08 30.00 -23.36
N ILE A 637 10.10 30.75 -22.94
CA ILE A 637 10.42 30.93 -21.52
C ILE A 637 10.13 32.39 -21.16
N ALA A 638 9.18 32.61 -20.27
CA ALA A 638 8.71 33.94 -19.85
C ALA A 638 8.83 34.14 -18.32
N ASN A 639 9.15 35.36 -17.89
CA ASN A 639 9.08 35.78 -16.48
C ASN A 639 9.80 34.78 -15.53
N THR A 640 10.99 34.30 -15.90
CA THR A 640 11.63 33.13 -15.26
C THR A 640 13.09 33.42 -14.90
N PHE A 641 13.61 32.90 -13.79
CA PHE A 641 15.00 33.17 -13.38
C PHE A 641 15.80 32.01 -12.78
N SER A 642 17.12 32.05 -12.97
CA SER A 642 18.08 31.19 -12.26
C SER A 642 18.94 32.01 -11.30
N TYR A 643 18.75 31.81 -10.00
CA TYR A 643 19.51 32.46 -8.93
C TYR A 643 20.64 31.59 -8.37
N GLY A 644 20.47 30.27 -8.36
CA GLY A 644 21.48 29.34 -7.83
C GLY A 644 22.79 29.37 -8.60
N ASP A 645 23.90 29.01 -7.93
CA ASP A 645 25.21 28.90 -8.57
C ASP A 645 25.19 27.79 -9.63
N VAL A 646 25.59 28.09 -10.87
CA VAL A 646 25.66 27.10 -11.97
C VAL A 646 27.13 26.87 -12.33
N ALA A 647 27.63 25.64 -12.20
CA ALA A 647 29.05 25.32 -12.40
C ALA A 647 29.27 23.90 -12.94
N LEU A 648 30.44 23.64 -13.54
CA LEU A 648 30.88 22.26 -13.75
C LEU A 648 31.33 21.61 -12.44
N ALA A 649 31.04 20.32 -12.27
CA ALA A 649 31.62 19.50 -11.20
C ALA A 649 33.10 19.15 -11.49
N SER A 650 33.44 18.85 -12.75
CA SER A 650 34.82 18.65 -13.23
C SER A 650 35.07 19.28 -14.60
N GLN A 651 36.34 19.43 -14.98
CA GLN A 651 36.76 19.88 -16.32
C GLN A 651 37.41 18.74 -17.13
N GLU A 652 37.07 17.48 -16.83
CA GLU A 652 37.66 16.31 -17.52
C GLU A 652 37.02 16.04 -18.89
N SER A 653 35.77 16.48 -19.10
CA SER A 653 35.07 16.37 -20.38
C SER A 653 35.44 17.55 -21.31
N PRO A 654 36.04 17.31 -22.49
CA PRO A 654 36.42 18.38 -23.42
C PRO A 654 35.22 19.06 -24.11
N ASP A 655 34.03 18.44 -24.07
CA ASP A 655 32.78 18.95 -24.62
C ASP A 655 31.88 19.61 -23.55
N ALA A 656 32.42 19.89 -22.35
CA ALA A 656 31.65 20.43 -21.23
C ALA A 656 31.16 21.88 -21.46
N LYS A 657 29.94 22.17 -20.99
CA LYS A 657 29.18 23.41 -21.22
C LYS A 657 28.41 23.79 -19.96
N THR A 658 28.41 25.08 -19.63
CA THR A 658 27.74 25.60 -18.43
C THR A 658 27.08 26.91 -18.77
N GLY A 659 25.77 26.92 -18.96
CA GLY A 659 25.02 28.14 -19.19
C GLY A 659 24.22 28.52 -17.95
N MET A 660 24.36 29.77 -17.50
CA MET A 660 23.66 30.26 -16.30
C MET A 660 22.13 30.21 -16.39
N PHE A 661 21.57 29.93 -17.58
CA PHE A 661 20.14 29.79 -17.84
C PHE A 661 19.83 28.50 -18.64
N ILE A 662 20.40 28.33 -19.84
CA ILE A 662 20.30 27.08 -20.62
C ILE A 662 21.71 26.54 -20.86
N GLY A 663 21.96 25.26 -20.58
CA GLY A 663 23.31 24.67 -20.66
C GLY A 663 23.82 24.47 -22.08
N GLN A 664 22.97 23.94 -22.97
CA GLN A 664 23.19 23.83 -24.41
C GLN A 664 21.87 24.00 -25.16
N ILE A 665 21.93 24.63 -26.34
CA ILE A 665 20.89 24.54 -27.36
C ILE A 665 21.36 23.57 -28.45
N LYS A 666 20.47 22.70 -28.95
CA LYS A 666 20.75 21.74 -30.04
C LYS A 666 19.62 21.71 -31.07
N THR A 667 19.89 21.14 -32.24
CA THR A 667 18.92 20.96 -33.34
C THR A 667 18.95 19.51 -33.82
N SER A 668 17.98 18.68 -33.39
CA SER A 668 17.93 17.27 -33.77
C SER A 668 17.37 17.04 -35.20
N GLY A 669 18.15 17.38 -36.22
CA GLY A 669 17.98 16.86 -37.58
C GLY A 669 16.88 17.45 -38.47
N PHE A 670 16.04 18.37 -37.97
CA PHE A 670 15.05 19.08 -38.78
C PHE A 670 15.45 20.53 -39.05
N THR A 671 15.19 21.02 -40.27
CA THR A 671 15.53 22.37 -40.74
C THR A 671 14.27 23.19 -41.03
N GLY A 672 13.28 23.14 -40.13
CA GLY A 672 12.05 23.92 -40.24
C GLY A 672 12.27 25.36 -39.76
N GLU A 673 11.91 26.35 -40.59
CA GLU A 673 12.11 27.79 -40.31
C GLU A 673 11.27 28.33 -39.13
N ASN A 674 10.45 27.48 -38.48
CA ASN A 674 9.51 27.84 -37.42
C ASN A 674 9.96 27.42 -36.01
N ALA A 675 10.92 26.51 -35.87
CA ALA A 675 11.37 26.01 -34.58
C ALA A 675 12.25 27.06 -33.90
N SER A 676 11.66 27.86 -33.00
CA SER A 676 12.39 28.92 -32.30
C SER A 676 11.91 29.09 -30.86
N LEU A 677 12.85 29.19 -29.92
CA LEU A 677 12.61 29.57 -28.54
C LEU A 677 12.66 31.09 -28.37
N ALA A 678 11.61 31.70 -27.83
CA ALA A 678 11.58 33.08 -27.40
C ALA A 678 11.78 33.18 -25.88
N VAL A 679 12.90 33.76 -25.43
CA VAL A 679 13.16 34.04 -24.01
C VAL A 679 12.82 35.51 -23.71
N THR A 680 11.83 35.73 -22.84
CA THR A 680 11.26 37.06 -22.55
C THR A 680 11.22 37.35 -21.06
N ASN A 681 11.69 38.53 -20.64
CA ASN A 681 11.62 38.98 -19.24
C ASN A 681 12.27 37.99 -18.24
N CYS A 682 13.43 37.44 -18.61
CA CYS A 682 14.12 36.38 -17.86
C CYS A 682 15.48 36.83 -17.34
N TYR A 683 15.91 36.21 -16.24
CA TYR A 683 17.08 36.66 -15.48
C TYR A 683 18.00 35.51 -15.04
N TYR A 684 19.29 35.79 -14.91
CA TYR A 684 20.23 34.85 -14.27
C TYR A 684 21.21 35.58 -13.35
N LYS A 685 21.65 34.90 -12.29
CA LYS A 685 22.73 35.39 -11.42
C LYS A 685 24.06 35.32 -12.15
N ASP A 686 24.72 36.47 -12.31
CA ASP A 686 26.02 36.58 -12.97
C ASP A 686 27.17 36.25 -12.00
N THR A 687 27.69 35.04 -12.12
CA THR A 687 28.89 34.57 -11.42
C THR A 687 30.16 34.65 -12.29
N THR A 688 30.06 35.14 -13.54
CA THR A 688 31.09 35.02 -14.58
C THR A 688 31.62 36.35 -15.12
N GLY A 689 30.93 37.46 -14.87
CA GLY A 689 31.26 38.78 -15.40
C GLY A 689 30.63 39.07 -16.76
N GLY A 690 29.40 38.62 -16.98
CA GLY A 690 28.57 38.96 -18.14
C GLY A 690 28.79 38.08 -19.37
N LEU A 691 29.52 36.97 -19.25
CA LEU A 691 29.66 35.95 -20.29
C LEU A 691 28.78 34.75 -19.93
N ILE A 692 27.81 34.40 -20.79
CA ILE A 692 27.12 33.11 -20.69
C ILE A 692 28.02 32.05 -21.34
N PRO A 693 28.61 31.10 -20.60
CA PRO A 693 29.33 29.99 -21.20
C PRO A 693 28.34 28.97 -21.79
N GLY A 694 28.81 28.02 -22.61
CA GLY A 694 28.02 26.88 -23.10
C GLY A 694 26.92 27.17 -24.12
N VAL A 695 26.32 28.37 -24.14
CA VAL A 695 25.24 28.76 -25.07
C VAL A 695 25.80 29.02 -26.47
N TYR A 696 25.91 27.95 -27.24
CA TYR A 696 26.10 28.03 -28.68
C TYR A 696 24.81 28.53 -29.34
N GLN A 697 24.78 29.82 -29.69
CA GLN A 697 23.71 30.39 -30.51
C GLN A 697 23.73 29.76 -31.91
N ASN A 698 22.75 28.90 -32.16
CA ASN A 698 22.18 28.61 -33.46
C ASN A 698 20.91 29.48 -33.63
N ASP A 699 20.42 29.63 -34.87
CA ASP A 699 19.33 30.57 -35.19
C ASP A 699 17.93 30.15 -34.66
N CYS A 700 17.84 29.14 -33.79
CA CYS A 700 16.59 28.63 -33.21
C CYS A 700 16.31 29.12 -31.77
N ALA A 701 16.97 30.19 -31.30
CA ALA A 701 16.60 30.85 -30.05
C ALA A 701 16.85 32.37 -30.07
N ASP A 702 15.80 33.14 -29.78
CA ASP A 702 15.91 34.55 -29.40
C ASP A 702 16.12 34.66 -27.88
N LEU A 703 17.33 35.06 -27.50
CA LEU A 703 17.75 35.26 -26.11
C LEU A 703 17.77 36.75 -25.72
N SER A 704 17.20 37.65 -26.53
CA SER A 704 17.26 39.10 -26.31
C SER A 704 16.53 39.56 -25.03
N GLY A 705 15.55 38.80 -24.54
CA GLY A 705 14.88 39.03 -23.26
C GLY A 705 15.53 38.39 -22.04
N LEU A 706 16.75 37.84 -22.16
CA LEU A 706 17.53 37.26 -21.04
C LEU A 706 18.58 38.25 -20.51
N SER A 707 18.55 38.56 -19.22
CA SER A 707 19.44 39.55 -18.58
C SER A 707 20.29 38.99 -17.44
N ALA A 708 21.59 39.33 -17.46
CA ALA A 708 22.50 39.14 -16.33
C ALA A 708 22.11 40.06 -15.15
N CYS A 709 22.15 39.54 -13.91
CA CYS A 709 21.84 40.30 -12.69
C CYS A 709 22.78 39.92 -11.54
N THR A 710 23.06 40.89 -10.66
CA THR A 710 23.85 40.66 -9.43
C THR A 710 22.98 40.18 -8.26
N GLU A 711 23.60 39.68 -7.19
CA GLU A 711 22.88 39.35 -5.94
C GLU A 711 22.17 40.57 -5.36
N ASP A 712 22.80 41.76 -5.40
CA ASP A 712 22.18 43.03 -5.03
C ASP A 712 20.92 43.33 -5.88
N ASP A 713 20.95 43.06 -7.19
CA ASP A 713 19.79 43.28 -8.06
C ASP A 713 18.62 42.37 -7.69
N PHE A 714 18.88 41.08 -7.43
CA PHE A 714 17.87 40.13 -6.95
C PHE A 714 17.32 40.54 -5.57
N ALA A 715 18.18 40.88 -4.61
CA ALA A 715 17.77 41.27 -3.25
C ALA A 715 17.06 42.63 -3.15
N SER A 716 17.27 43.53 -4.13
CA SER A 716 16.70 44.89 -4.14
C SER A 716 15.18 44.97 -4.40
N GLY A 717 14.52 43.86 -4.72
CA GLY A 717 13.14 43.85 -5.22
C GLY A 717 12.96 44.33 -6.66
N ARG A 718 14.02 44.79 -7.33
CA ARG A 718 14.01 45.17 -8.76
C ARG A 718 13.44 44.04 -9.62
N ILE A 719 13.95 42.82 -9.44
CA ILE A 719 13.60 41.68 -10.29
C ILE A 719 12.14 41.26 -10.05
N CYS A 720 11.65 41.27 -8.81
CA CYS A 720 10.24 41.03 -8.47
C CYS A 720 9.30 41.96 -9.25
N VAL A 721 9.61 43.27 -9.31
CA VAL A 721 8.80 44.25 -10.03
C VAL A 721 8.82 44.06 -11.55
N LEU A 722 9.95 43.62 -12.11
CA LEU A 722 10.09 43.35 -13.55
C LEU A 722 9.40 42.04 -13.97
N LEU A 723 9.59 40.96 -13.21
CA LEU A 723 8.90 39.68 -13.38
C LEU A 723 7.37 39.85 -13.36
N ASN A 724 6.86 40.65 -12.42
CA ASN A 724 5.44 41.00 -12.37
C ASN A 724 4.98 41.84 -13.57
N GLY A 725 5.77 42.80 -14.03
CA GLY A 725 5.52 43.56 -15.26
C GLY A 725 4.11 44.16 -15.33
N THR A 726 3.24 43.52 -16.12
CA THR A 726 1.80 43.81 -16.30
C THR A 726 0.90 42.58 -16.09
N GLN A 727 1.35 41.59 -15.31
CA GLN A 727 0.54 40.43 -14.91
C GLN A 727 -0.51 40.85 -13.86
N ASP A 728 -1.69 40.26 -13.92
CA ASP A 728 -2.83 40.51 -13.02
C ASP A 728 -3.59 39.17 -12.81
N PRO A 729 -3.59 38.59 -11.59
CA PRO A 729 -2.89 39.04 -10.40
C PRO A 729 -1.35 38.95 -10.55
N THR A 730 -0.59 39.70 -9.76
CA THR A 730 0.88 39.58 -9.74
C THR A 730 1.36 38.32 -8.99
N PRO A 731 2.06 37.37 -9.64
CA PRO A 731 2.45 36.10 -9.00
C PRO A 731 3.73 36.19 -8.14
N TRP A 732 4.50 37.27 -8.21
CA TRP A 732 5.78 37.41 -7.49
C TRP A 732 5.70 38.41 -6.32
N GLY A 733 6.22 38.02 -5.16
CA GLY A 733 6.46 38.92 -4.02
C GLY A 733 7.92 38.90 -3.58
N GLN A 734 8.33 39.91 -2.81
CA GLN A 734 9.62 39.92 -2.13
C GLN A 734 9.59 40.86 -0.91
N ASP A 735 9.93 40.36 0.27
CA ASP A 735 10.16 41.16 1.47
C ASP A 735 11.59 41.74 1.43
N VAL A 736 11.74 42.91 0.80
CA VAL A 736 13.04 43.54 0.51
C VAL A 736 13.85 43.77 1.78
N GLY A 737 15.02 43.14 1.86
CA GLY A 737 15.90 43.13 3.03
C GLY A 737 15.81 41.87 3.90
N THR A 738 14.79 41.03 3.67
CA THR A 738 14.66 39.67 4.21
C THR A 738 14.94 38.62 3.11
N ASP A 739 14.28 38.76 1.97
CA ASP A 739 14.31 37.77 0.87
C ASP A 739 15.43 38.08 -0.14
N ALA A 740 16.33 37.12 -0.36
CA ALA A 740 17.47 37.27 -1.27
C ALA A 740 17.10 37.34 -2.77
N TYR A 741 15.92 36.85 -3.13
CA TYR A 741 15.39 36.83 -4.49
C TYR A 741 13.84 36.82 -4.48
N PRO A 742 13.16 37.11 -5.60
CA PRO A 742 11.70 37.08 -5.68
C PRO A 742 11.12 35.69 -5.41
N LEU A 743 10.04 35.62 -4.65
CA LEU A 743 9.33 34.38 -4.30
C LEU A 743 7.94 34.35 -4.94
N LEU A 744 7.56 33.19 -5.47
CA LEU A 744 6.19 32.95 -5.94
C LEU A 744 5.21 33.03 -4.77
N ASN A 745 4.15 33.82 -4.93
CA ASN A 745 3.19 34.17 -3.88
C ASN A 745 3.86 34.74 -2.60
N GLY A 746 5.04 35.36 -2.74
CA GLY A 746 5.82 35.94 -1.65
C GLY A 746 5.15 37.13 -0.95
N LYS A 747 5.68 37.49 0.23
CA LYS A 747 5.27 38.71 0.96
C LYS A 747 5.72 39.96 0.19
N GLY A 748 5.11 41.12 0.47
CA GLY A 748 5.47 42.36 -0.19
C GLY A 748 5.05 42.47 -1.67
N ASN A 749 4.14 41.61 -2.13
CA ASN A 749 3.56 41.63 -3.47
C ASN A 749 3.07 43.07 -3.85
N PRO A 750 3.43 43.65 -5.02
CA PRO A 750 3.17 45.07 -5.31
C PRO A 750 1.69 45.52 -5.32
N ASP A 751 0.74 44.59 -5.43
CA ASP A 751 -0.69 44.90 -5.59
C ASP A 751 -1.40 45.36 -4.30
N ASP A 752 -0.81 45.21 -3.11
CA ASP A 752 -1.44 45.65 -1.84
C ASP A 752 -1.71 47.17 -1.79
N VAL A 753 -1.02 47.98 -2.61
CA VAL A 753 -1.56 49.27 -3.10
C VAL A 753 -0.84 49.74 -4.36
N GLY A 754 -1.56 49.78 -5.48
CA GLY A 754 -1.09 50.34 -6.74
C GLY A 754 -0.64 51.82 -6.63
N ILE A 755 0.50 52.13 -7.26
CA ILE A 755 1.14 53.44 -7.42
C ILE A 755 0.82 54.44 -6.28
N ARG A 756 1.43 54.23 -5.11
CA ARG A 756 1.27 55.14 -3.97
C ARG A 756 1.68 56.57 -4.35
N LEU A 757 0.72 57.49 -4.43
CA LEU A 757 0.98 58.92 -4.42
C LEU A 757 1.60 59.32 -3.07
N PRO A 758 2.62 60.20 -3.04
CA PRO A 758 3.45 60.41 -1.85
C PRO A 758 2.82 61.36 -0.82
N GLU A 759 1.71 60.94 -0.19
CA GLU A 759 1.16 61.62 1.00
C GLU A 759 1.74 61.06 2.33
N SER A 760 2.56 60.01 2.28
CA SER A 760 3.17 59.36 3.45
C SER A 760 4.60 58.84 3.28
N PHE A 761 5.22 59.04 2.10
CA PHE A 761 6.61 58.69 1.81
C PHE A 761 7.41 59.97 1.54
N THR A 762 8.51 60.20 2.26
CA THR A 762 9.42 61.32 2.00
C THR A 762 10.68 60.85 1.27
N PRO A 763 11.38 61.71 0.50
CA PRO A 763 12.64 61.34 -0.16
C PRO A 763 13.70 60.80 0.80
N GLU A 764 13.73 61.28 2.05
CA GLU A 764 14.66 60.82 3.09
C GLU A 764 14.45 59.34 3.45
N SER A 765 13.22 58.82 3.32
CA SER A 765 12.92 57.40 3.55
C SER A 765 13.33 56.47 2.40
N LEU A 766 13.76 57.04 1.27
CA LEU A 766 14.28 56.35 0.09
C LEU A 766 15.77 56.66 -0.15
N GLU A 767 16.38 57.53 0.66
CA GLU A 767 17.73 58.04 0.42
C GLU A 767 18.78 56.93 0.64
N GLY A 768 19.61 56.71 -0.39
CA GLY A 768 20.59 55.61 -0.44
C GLY A 768 20.07 54.30 -1.05
N GLN A 769 18.76 54.16 -1.31
CA GLN A 769 18.24 53.02 -2.08
C GLN A 769 18.67 53.09 -3.55
N PRO A 770 18.95 51.96 -4.22
CA PRO A 770 19.17 51.95 -5.66
C PRO A 770 17.86 52.27 -6.42
N VAL A 771 17.98 53.03 -7.49
CA VAL A 771 16.88 53.46 -8.35
C VAL A 771 17.04 52.86 -9.73
N TYR A 772 15.96 52.32 -10.29
CA TYR A 772 15.90 51.77 -11.64
C TYR A 772 14.69 52.36 -12.39
N ASP A 773 14.77 52.46 -13.72
CA ASP A 773 13.60 52.79 -14.53
C ASP A 773 12.69 51.57 -14.77
N LEU A 774 11.57 51.76 -15.47
CA LEU A 774 10.62 50.68 -15.81
C LEU A 774 11.16 49.70 -16.86
N GLN A 775 12.35 49.94 -17.42
CA GLN A 775 13.08 49.00 -18.26
C GLN A 775 14.17 48.26 -17.45
N GLY A 776 14.25 48.54 -16.14
CA GLY A 776 15.21 47.95 -15.22
C GLY A 776 16.63 48.52 -15.32
N CYS A 777 16.86 49.61 -16.06
CA CYS A 777 18.19 50.23 -16.14
C CYS A 777 18.48 51.03 -14.86
N ARG A 778 19.69 50.92 -14.31
CA ARG A 778 20.08 51.63 -13.08
C ARG A 778 20.23 53.13 -13.34
N VAL A 779 19.48 53.94 -12.59
CA VAL A 779 19.42 55.39 -12.76
C VAL A 779 20.39 56.08 -11.80
N ASN A 780 21.57 56.41 -12.31
CA ASN A 780 22.65 57.05 -11.52
C ASN A 780 22.43 58.58 -11.37
N ALA A 781 21.26 58.98 -10.89
CA ALA A 781 20.90 60.37 -10.63
C ALA A 781 20.20 60.49 -9.24
N PRO A 782 20.30 61.64 -8.55
CA PRO A 782 19.61 61.84 -7.27
C PRO A 782 18.09 61.66 -7.40
N LEU A 783 17.48 61.02 -6.40
CA LEU A 783 16.02 60.81 -6.29
C LEU A 783 15.20 62.10 -6.48
N THR A 784 15.75 63.24 -6.08
CA THR A 784 15.17 64.59 -6.20
C THR A 784 15.30 65.22 -7.59
N SER A 785 15.85 64.51 -8.57
CA SER A 785 16.05 64.97 -9.96
C SER A 785 15.35 64.09 -11.02
N LEU A 786 14.49 63.18 -10.56
CA LEU A 786 13.78 62.21 -11.37
C LEU A 786 12.28 62.49 -11.36
N HIS A 787 11.65 62.42 -12.53
CA HIS A 787 10.23 62.71 -12.73
C HIS A 787 9.60 61.55 -13.52
N GLY A 788 8.55 60.93 -12.99
CA GLY A 788 7.92 59.74 -13.57
C GLY A 788 7.96 58.54 -12.63
N ILE A 789 7.58 57.35 -13.14
CA ILE A 789 7.53 56.12 -12.34
C ILE A 789 8.88 55.40 -12.41
N TYR A 790 9.43 55.07 -11.25
CA TYR A 790 10.69 54.35 -11.08
C TYR A 790 10.52 53.17 -10.12
N ILE A 791 11.47 52.25 -10.13
CA ILE A 791 11.57 51.17 -9.15
C ILE A 791 12.57 51.61 -8.08
N VAL A 792 12.11 51.73 -6.84
CA VAL A 792 12.93 52.16 -5.68
C VAL A 792 12.61 51.27 -4.50
N GLY A 793 13.62 50.62 -3.89
CA GLY A 793 13.40 49.68 -2.79
C GLY A 793 12.34 48.61 -3.08
N GLY A 794 12.38 48.03 -4.29
CA GLY A 794 11.45 47.01 -4.76
C GLY A 794 10.01 47.45 -5.03
N ARG A 795 9.72 48.75 -5.14
CA ARG A 795 8.34 49.25 -5.33
C ARG A 795 8.25 50.20 -6.53
N LYS A 796 7.12 50.15 -7.27
CA LYS A 796 6.77 51.12 -8.32
C LYS A 796 6.39 52.45 -7.66
N VAL A 797 7.32 53.41 -7.61
CA VAL A 797 7.16 54.73 -7.00
C VAL A 797 7.01 55.80 -8.08
N LEU A 798 6.00 56.66 -7.97
CA LEU A 798 5.87 57.86 -8.80
C LEU A 798 6.63 59.02 -8.15
N LEU A 799 7.71 59.46 -8.81
CA LEU A 799 8.50 60.64 -8.43
C LEU A 799 7.92 61.89 -9.14
N PRO A 800 7.61 62.97 -8.40
CA PRO A 800 6.83 64.11 -8.90
C PRO A 800 7.62 65.10 -9.76
#